data_AF-A0A5C7H659-F1
#
_entry.id   AF-A0A5C7H659-F1
#
_cell.length_a   1.000
_cell.length_b   1.000
_cell.length_c   1.000
_cell.angle_alpha   90.00
_cell.angle_beta   90.00
_cell.angle_gamma   90.00
#
_symmetry.space_group_name_H-M   'P 1'
#
loop_
_entity.id
_entity.type
_entity.pdbx_description
1 polymer ?
#
loop_
_entity_poly.entity_id
_entity_poly.type
_entity_poly.pdbx_seq_one_letter_code
_entity_poly.pdbx_strand_id
1 'polypeptide(L)'
;MCRLKKLLMGCDVAESGELPYKNIKVHRLMCLELKKFIQRIMHIFSDIESARPRCTSGIEPFCSLHTAMDKAKLLIQYCSESSKFYLVITSNKIQLRFERVRNALELCLSQIENVVPPSLAAKICGIIHDLKNAKFLLEPSEDEAGKVVLDLLRNDISASCSINQLELEALQLAALRLNITSPLDFLKEKRSIKGLLDKVGDTDPTKSKVLKYLLYLLKKYGELVWRHETESILGQHEKPDCQFIKIKPQVKSVLDKAQVDDFSTLEPPEEFKCPFSMRLMYDPVVIASGKTFERVWIEKWFNEGHTTCPKTHMRLDNLWLTPNIAMKGLISKWCLKNGVTVSEPPRQPKPAFLSSRKTSSSLSVASFGSSIDDLCLQTSPMSHRSSDTDCSLDSPNRKIKNKFSCGLSRMKADSLSCQSSTNRHASALASLSKLALRPWGSQCDAVENVKKQLNENDRFCHFSSSYVNPLINFLKDAHDLGDVKAQKDGAEVLLEILSFGRVEIPPLHEDEVCVLVSFLDSEITENVLAIIEVLSGHEDSKSEFVASGILPSILKVLDTDISEFHELAIKILCNLSCDSEIVYHIEYLDCIPKLVRLLEDPILARYCIKIIKVLCTSEETITVVAETSICISHIAKLLEIGTKDEQEDIVDILFSLCNEHAEYCQLAMTESIVPALVDISVNGNSRGQVTALELLLLLECHKEGNASQCSKPDTALNLENSCDSATHRKDNKTSSKSFGFLGRKISRFLHANH
;
A
#
# COMPACT_ATOMS: atom_id res chain seq x y z
N MET A 1 22.39 37.35 -16.34
CA MET A 1 21.27 36.46 -16.72
C MET A 1 21.69 34.99 -16.90
N CYS A 2 22.66 34.62 -17.76
CA CYS A 2 22.95 33.19 -18.02
C CYS A 2 23.34 32.35 -16.80
N ARG A 3 24.01 32.90 -15.77
CA ARG A 3 24.27 32.19 -14.50
C ARG A 3 23.00 31.97 -13.65
N LEU A 4 22.05 32.90 -13.65
CA LEU A 4 20.74 32.70 -13.00
C LEU A 4 19.95 31.62 -13.75
N LYS A 5 19.96 31.67 -15.09
CA LYS A 5 19.34 30.64 -15.93
C LYS A 5 19.96 29.25 -15.70
N LYS A 6 21.26 29.15 -15.41
CA LYS A 6 21.93 27.88 -15.08
C LYS A 6 21.64 27.35 -13.66
N LEU A 7 21.20 28.21 -12.75
CA LEU A 7 20.65 27.80 -11.44
C LEU A 7 19.15 27.44 -11.53
N LEU A 8 18.42 28.00 -12.49
CA LEU A 8 16.99 27.72 -12.73
C LEU A 8 16.74 26.53 -13.69
N MET A 9 17.68 26.21 -14.58
CA MET A 9 17.61 25.07 -15.52
C MET A 9 18.33 23.81 -14.98
N GLY A 10 18.55 23.73 -13.67
CA GLY A 10 19.00 22.52 -12.97
C GLY A 10 17.85 21.70 -12.36
N CYS A 11 16.61 22.16 -12.53
CA CYS A 11 15.41 21.39 -12.29
C CYS A 11 14.76 21.14 -13.65
N ASP A 12 14.71 19.88 -14.07
CA ASP A 12 14.00 19.48 -15.26
C ASP A 12 12.51 19.82 -15.16
N VAL A 13 11.87 19.89 -16.32
CA VAL A 13 10.41 20.02 -16.45
C VAL A 13 9.79 18.68 -16.06
N ALA A 14 9.69 18.45 -14.75
CA ALA A 14 8.70 17.54 -14.20
C ALA A 14 7.32 18.17 -14.37
N GLU A 15 6.37 17.35 -14.80
CA GLU A 15 5.00 17.75 -15.11
C GLU A 15 4.25 18.28 -13.88
N SER A 16 3.00 18.70 -14.08
CA SER A 16 2.06 19.11 -13.03
C SER A 16 1.61 17.95 -12.13
N GLY A 17 2.57 17.29 -11.47
CA GLY A 17 2.37 16.21 -10.52
C GLY A 17 2.15 16.70 -9.09
N GLU A 18 1.49 15.87 -8.29
CA GLU A 18 1.28 16.15 -6.87
C GLU A 18 2.61 16.24 -6.11
N LEU A 19 2.74 17.25 -5.25
CA LEU A 19 3.90 17.39 -4.36
C LEU A 19 4.00 16.16 -3.43
N PRO A 20 5.17 15.52 -3.28
CA PRO A 20 5.34 14.22 -2.60
C PRO A 20 5.28 14.35 -1.06
N TYR A 21 4.09 14.66 -0.54
CA TYR A 21 3.80 14.85 0.87
C TYR A 21 2.74 13.86 1.36
N LYS A 22 2.88 12.57 1.00
CA LYS A 22 1.81 11.57 1.20
C LYS A 22 1.53 11.21 2.67
N ASN A 23 2.43 11.49 3.64
CA ASN A 23 2.13 11.32 5.08
C ASN A 23 2.93 12.29 5.98
N ILE A 24 2.26 13.25 6.62
CA ILE A 24 2.85 14.10 7.69
C ILE A 24 2.72 13.36 9.03
N LYS A 25 3.82 13.19 9.77
CA LYS A 25 3.84 12.35 10.99
C LYS A 25 3.38 13.06 12.26
N VAL A 26 3.76 14.33 12.43
CA VAL A 26 3.50 15.21 13.59
C VAL A 26 3.41 16.66 13.08
N HIS A 27 2.77 17.57 13.82
CA HIS A 27 2.55 18.98 13.48
C HIS A 27 1.65 19.15 12.24
N ARG A 28 0.66 18.27 12.09
CA ARG A 28 -0.16 18.15 10.87
C ARG A 28 -0.87 19.47 10.54
N LEU A 29 -1.54 20.09 11.51
CA LEU A 29 -2.23 21.38 11.30
C LEU A 29 -1.26 22.48 10.81
N MET A 30 -0.07 22.58 11.41
CA MET A 30 0.94 23.58 11.03
C MET A 30 1.49 23.34 9.62
N CYS A 31 1.73 22.08 9.27
CA CYS A 31 2.20 21.68 7.94
C CYS A 31 1.14 21.97 6.86
N LEU A 32 -0.13 21.68 7.12
CA LEU A 32 -1.24 21.95 6.19
C LEU A 32 -1.44 23.45 5.94
N GLU A 33 -1.41 24.27 6.99
CA GLU A 33 -1.58 25.72 6.83
C GLU A 33 -0.40 26.35 6.08
N LEU A 34 0.84 25.89 6.32
CA LEU A 34 1.99 26.32 5.53
C LEU A 34 1.92 25.84 4.06
N LYS A 35 1.48 24.58 3.82
CA LYS A 35 1.30 24.01 2.46
C LYS A 35 0.31 24.85 1.63
N LYS A 36 -0.80 25.27 2.23
CA LYS A 36 -1.80 26.18 1.62
C LYS A 36 -1.18 27.51 1.17
N PHE A 37 -0.27 28.10 1.95
CA PHE A 37 0.44 29.31 1.53
C PHE A 37 1.42 29.05 0.38
N ILE A 38 2.20 27.96 0.43
CA ILE A 38 3.11 27.58 -0.67
C ILE A 38 2.33 27.42 -1.98
N GLN A 39 1.20 26.69 -1.97
CA GLN A 39 0.36 26.47 -3.16
C GLN A 39 -0.20 27.78 -3.73
N ARG A 40 -0.70 28.69 -2.88
CA ARG A 40 -1.21 30.01 -3.32
C ARG A 40 -0.11 30.88 -3.92
N ILE A 41 1.10 30.86 -3.35
CA ILE A 41 2.25 31.59 -3.88
C ILE A 41 2.72 30.97 -5.21
N MET A 42 2.74 29.64 -5.33
CA MET A 42 3.06 28.93 -6.57
C MET A 42 2.10 29.31 -7.72
N HIS A 43 0.80 29.42 -7.47
CA HIS A 43 -0.18 29.82 -8.49
C HIS A 43 0.11 31.22 -9.06
N ILE A 44 0.61 32.16 -8.26
CA ILE A 44 0.97 33.52 -8.73
C ILE A 44 2.45 33.64 -9.14
N PHE A 45 3.24 32.57 -9.05
CA PHE A 45 4.69 32.63 -9.26
C PHE A 45 5.05 32.99 -10.70
N SER A 46 4.36 32.39 -11.68
CA SER A 46 4.51 32.71 -13.11
C SER A 46 4.02 34.13 -13.44
N ASP A 47 2.97 34.62 -12.78
CA ASP A 47 2.52 36.02 -12.91
C ASP A 47 3.61 37.00 -12.42
N ILE A 48 4.27 36.70 -11.30
CA ILE A 48 5.35 37.53 -10.72
C ILE A 48 6.60 37.50 -11.61
N GLU A 49 6.99 36.32 -12.14
CA GLU A 49 8.11 36.22 -13.07
C GLU A 49 7.83 36.98 -14.38
N SER A 50 6.61 36.86 -14.91
CA SER A 50 6.15 37.54 -16.12
C SER A 50 6.10 39.06 -15.97
N ALA A 51 5.79 39.56 -14.78
CA ALA A 51 5.83 40.98 -14.46
C ALA A 51 7.25 41.60 -14.57
N ARG A 52 8.30 40.76 -14.61
CA ARG A 52 9.72 41.13 -14.77
C ARG A 52 10.12 42.37 -13.96
N PRO A 53 10.39 42.23 -12.65
CA PRO A 53 10.97 43.30 -11.85
C PRO A 53 12.37 43.67 -12.38
N ARG A 54 12.46 44.65 -13.30
CA ARG A 54 13.73 45.02 -13.98
C ARG A 54 14.69 45.86 -13.12
N CYS A 55 14.43 45.94 -11.82
CA CYS A 55 15.19 46.70 -10.85
C CYS A 55 15.87 45.73 -9.87
N THR A 56 17.07 46.06 -9.39
CA THR A 56 17.76 45.25 -8.35
C THR A 56 16.89 45.04 -7.12
N SER A 57 16.12 46.06 -6.73
CA SER A 57 15.12 46.05 -5.66
C SER A 57 13.97 45.06 -5.83
N GLY A 58 13.74 44.49 -7.02
CA GLY A 58 12.68 43.50 -7.27
C GLY A 58 13.19 42.08 -7.53
N ILE A 59 14.44 41.92 -7.96
CA ILE A 59 15.05 40.61 -8.22
C ILE A 59 15.48 39.93 -6.91
N GLU A 60 16.08 40.68 -5.98
CA GLU A 60 16.55 40.15 -4.70
C GLU A 60 15.40 39.62 -3.80
N PRO A 61 14.24 40.30 -3.67
CA PRO A 61 13.09 39.77 -2.93
C PRO A 61 12.47 38.54 -3.60
N PHE A 62 12.50 38.45 -4.93
CA PHE A 62 11.97 37.29 -5.67
C PHE A 62 12.85 36.04 -5.47
N CYS A 63 14.18 36.19 -5.52
CA CYS A 63 15.11 35.11 -5.17
C CYS A 63 14.98 34.69 -3.68
N SER A 64 14.72 35.66 -2.80
CA SER A 64 14.46 35.40 -1.38
C SER A 64 13.12 34.71 -1.14
N LEU A 65 12.09 35.02 -1.93
CA LEU A 65 10.80 34.33 -1.92
C LEU A 65 10.98 32.85 -2.29
N HIS A 66 11.69 32.54 -3.38
CA HIS A 66 11.99 31.16 -3.77
C HIS A 66 12.73 30.42 -2.64
N THR A 67 13.77 31.04 -2.07
CA THR A 67 14.54 30.49 -0.94
C THR A 67 13.68 30.26 0.31
N ALA A 68 12.71 31.13 0.58
CA ALA A 68 11.76 30.98 1.68
C ALA A 68 10.74 29.86 1.41
N MET A 69 10.28 29.70 0.17
CA MET A 69 9.43 28.59 -0.26
C MET A 69 10.15 27.24 -0.15
N ASP A 70 11.43 27.16 -0.53
CA ASP A 70 12.20 25.91 -0.40
C ASP A 70 12.44 25.54 1.08
N LYS A 71 12.75 26.55 1.92
CA LYS A 71 12.79 26.36 3.38
C LYS A 71 11.44 25.89 3.94
N ALA A 72 10.33 26.35 3.38
CA ALA A 72 8.98 25.90 3.75
C ALA A 72 8.74 24.44 3.37
N LYS A 73 9.09 24.05 2.13
CA LYS A 73 9.01 22.67 1.63
C LYS A 73 9.87 21.72 2.47
N LEU A 74 11.13 22.07 2.72
CA LEU A 74 12.06 21.29 3.55
C LEU A 74 11.59 21.17 5.00
N LEU A 75 10.90 22.18 5.55
CA LEU A 75 10.34 22.12 6.90
C LEU A 75 9.13 21.17 6.98
N ILE A 76 8.28 21.14 5.95
CA ILE A 76 7.18 20.16 5.83
C ILE A 76 7.75 18.74 5.67
N GLN A 77 8.73 18.55 4.77
CA GLN A 77 9.42 17.28 4.58
C GLN A 77 10.10 16.77 5.86
N TYR A 78 10.69 17.67 6.64
CA TYR A 78 11.27 17.35 7.95
C TYR A 78 10.24 16.76 8.93
N CYS A 79 8.98 17.23 8.87
CA CYS A 79 7.87 16.75 9.71
C CYS A 79 7.18 15.48 9.17
N SER A 80 7.43 15.09 7.91
CA SER A 80 7.03 13.78 7.36
C SER A 80 8.10 12.70 7.55
N GLU A 81 9.38 13.04 7.52
CA GLU A 81 10.47 12.05 7.57
C GLU A 81 10.95 11.73 9.00
N SER A 82 11.04 12.72 9.89
CA SER A 82 11.64 12.56 11.22
C SER A 82 10.86 11.62 12.15
N SER A 83 11.48 11.21 13.26
CA SER A 83 10.81 10.49 14.35
C SER A 83 9.73 11.34 15.01
N LYS A 84 8.53 10.76 15.23
CA LYS A 84 7.44 11.35 16.00
C LYS A 84 7.91 11.79 17.40
N PHE A 85 8.59 10.90 18.13
CA PHE A 85 9.12 11.22 19.47
C PHE A 85 10.09 12.41 19.45
N TYR A 86 10.99 12.48 18.46
CA TYR A 86 11.91 13.61 18.33
C TYR A 86 11.19 14.91 17.93
N LEU A 87 10.16 14.83 17.08
CA LEU A 87 9.37 15.98 16.66
C LEU A 87 8.58 16.60 17.83
N VAL A 88 8.03 15.82 18.77
CA VAL A 88 7.29 16.39 19.90
C VAL A 88 8.15 17.00 21.00
N ILE A 89 9.33 16.43 21.30
CA ILE A 89 10.25 17.09 22.24
C ILE A 89 10.91 18.35 21.65
N THR A 90 10.84 18.53 20.33
CA THR A 90 11.31 19.73 19.63
C THR A 90 10.20 20.66 19.14
N SER A 91 8.94 20.42 19.51
CA SER A 91 7.75 21.20 19.11
C SER A 91 7.96 22.72 19.12
N ASN A 92 8.41 23.29 20.24
CA ASN A 92 8.65 24.73 20.36
C ASN A 92 9.71 25.25 19.38
N LYS A 93 10.77 24.46 19.11
CA LYS A 93 11.81 24.80 18.14
C LYS A 93 11.29 24.70 16.69
N ILE A 94 10.36 23.78 16.43
CA ILE A 94 9.70 23.60 15.12
C ILE A 94 8.71 24.74 14.88
N GLN A 95 7.85 25.07 15.84
CA GLN A 95 6.92 26.21 15.78
C GLN A 95 7.64 27.53 15.46
N LEU A 96 8.76 27.81 16.13
CA LEU A 96 9.61 28.96 15.82
C LEU A 96 10.20 28.94 14.40
N ARG A 97 10.42 27.75 13.79
CA ARG A 97 10.82 27.64 12.37
C ARG A 97 9.67 27.95 11.43
N PHE A 98 8.45 27.47 11.73
CA PHE A 98 7.24 27.80 10.96
C PHE A 98 6.96 29.32 10.97
N GLU A 99 7.05 29.96 12.14
CA GLU A 99 6.91 31.42 12.26
C GLU A 99 7.99 32.19 11.48
N ARG A 100 9.26 31.76 11.55
CA ARG A 100 10.35 32.36 10.76
C ARG A 100 10.10 32.25 9.26
N VAL A 101 9.58 31.12 8.78
CA VAL A 101 9.23 30.91 7.37
C VAL A 101 8.07 31.82 6.97
N ARG A 102 6.98 31.88 7.75
CA ARG A 102 5.84 32.78 7.51
C ARG A 102 6.28 34.24 7.43
N ASN A 103 7.05 34.71 8.42
CA ASN A 103 7.54 36.08 8.46
C ASN A 103 8.48 36.39 7.28
N ALA A 104 9.27 35.41 6.82
CA ALA A 104 10.11 35.57 5.62
C ALA A 104 9.28 35.64 4.32
N LEU A 105 8.25 34.80 4.17
CA LEU A 105 7.32 34.85 3.05
C LEU A 105 6.57 36.18 3.01
N GLU A 106 6.06 36.63 4.16
CA GLU A 106 5.38 37.93 4.32
C GLU A 106 6.29 39.10 3.92
N LEU A 107 7.54 39.12 4.40
CA LEU A 107 8.51 40.16 4.08
C LEU A 107 8.84 40.20 2.58
N CYS A 108 9.09 39.05 1.96
CA CYS A 108 9.41 38.98 0.53
C CYS A 108 8.21 39.41 -0.33
N LEU A 109 7.01 38.93 -0.01
CA LEU A 109 5.78 39.32 -0.71
C LEU A 109 5.48 40.81 -0.57
N SER A 110 5.66 41.40 0.63
CA SER A 110 5.46 42.84 0.86
C SER A 110 6.44 43.69 0.05
N GLN A 111 7.66 43.22 -0.20
CA GLN A 111 8.62 43.90 -1.07
C GLN A 111 8.24 43.75 -2.56
N ILE A 112 7.73 42.60 -2.98
CA ILE A 112 7.28 42.34 -4.36
C ILE A 112 5.99 43.12 -4.69
N GLU A 113 5.06 43.26 -3.74
CA GLU A 113 3.80 44.01 -3.88
C GLU A 113 4.00 45.42 -4.47
N ASN A 114 5.07 46.09 -4.04
CA ASN A 114 5.43 47.45 -4.46
C ASN A 114 6.06 47.55 -5.87
N VAL A 115 6.36 46.42 -6.52
CA VAL A 115 7.11 46.36 -7.79
C VAL A 115 6.31 45.69 -8.91
N VAL A 116 5.14 45.10 -8.61
CA VAL A 116 4.27 44.40 -9.59
C VAL A 116 3.06 45.25 -10.02
N PRO A 117 2.39 44.92 -11.15
CA PRO A 117 1.17 45.60 -11.57
C PRO A 117 0.05 45.55 -10.51
N PRO A 118 -0.83 46.56 -10.42
CA PRO A 118 -1.85 46.65 -9.36
C PRO A 118 -2.79 45.44 -9.24
N SER A 119 -3.10 44.78 -10.35
CA SER A 119 -3.92 43.56 -10.38
C SER A 119 -3.23 42.35 -9.72
N LEU A 120 -1.89 42.28 -9.77
CA LEU A 120 -1.10 41.26 -9.11
C LEU A 120 -0.78 41.68 -7.66
N ALA A 121 -0.53 42.97 -7.41
CA ALA A 121 -0.38 43.53 -6.07
C ALA A 121 -1.62 43.20 -5.19
N ALA A 122 -2.84 43.36 -5.72
CA ALA A 122 -4.06 42.99 -5.01
C ALA A 122 -4.13 41.49 -4.63
N LYS A 123 -3.69 40.58 -5.51
CA LYS A 123 -3.59 39.13 -5.19
C LYS A 123 -2.56 38.89 -4.07
N ILE A 124 -1.41 39.54 -4.15
CA ILE A 124 -0.32 39.45 -3.16
C ILE A 124 -0.77 39.99 -1.80
N CYS A 125 -1.44 41.14 -1.77
CA CYS A 125 -1.99 41.77 -0.57
C CYS A 125 -2.91 40.82 0.20
N GLY A 126 -3.78 40.10 -0.50
CA GLY A 126 -4.63 39.06 0.10
C GLY A 126 -3.84 37.90 0.73
N ILE A 127 -2.75 37.46 0.09
CA ILE A 127 -1.86 36.43 0.68
C ILE A 127 -1.11 36.97 1.90
N ILE A 128 -0.64 38.22 1.87
CA ILE A 128 0.02 38.88 3.01
C ILE A 128 -0.94 39.03 4.20
N HIS A 129 -2.19 39.41 3.95
CA HIS A 129 -3.22 39.51 4.98
C HIS A 129 -3.45 38.17 5.68
N ASP A 130 -3.62 37.11 4.89
CA ASP A 130 -3.83 35.77 5.42
C ASP A 130 -2.59 35.23 6.16
N LEU A 131 -1.38 35.51 5.65
CA LEU A 131 -0.12 35.17 6.33
C LEU A 131 -0.02 35.85 7.70
N LYS A 132 -0.35 37.14 7.81
CA LYS A 132 -0.33 37.88 9.09
C LYS A 132 -1.31 37.30 10.12
N ASN A 133 -2.45 36.78 9.66
CA ASN A 133 -3.47 36.17 10.51
C ASN A 133 -3.20 34.69 10.85
N ALA A 134 -2.29 34.02 10.13
CA ALA A 134 -2.01 32.60 10.31
C ALA A 134 -1.30 32.31 11.65
N LYS A 135 -1.92 31.45 12.46
CA LYS A 135 -1.38 30.97 13.74
C LYS A 135 -0.97 29.50 13.62
N PHE A 136 0.30 29.22 13.87
CA PHE A 136 0.79 27.84 14.00
C PHE A 136 0.59 27.38 15.43
N LEU A 137 -0.40 26.52 15.64
CA LEU A 137 -0.73 25.93 16.94
C LEU A 137 -0.35 24.45 16.95
N LEU A 138 0.21 23.99 18.06
CA LEU A 138 0.48 22.58 18.33
C LEU A 138 -0.83 21.86 18.63
N GLU A 139 -0.95 20.59 18.22
CA GLU A 139 -2.09 19.77 18.61
C GLU A 139 -1.98 19.40 20.11
N PRO A 140 -3.07 19.45 20.91
CA PRO A 140 -2.99 19.22 22.35
C PRO A 140 -2.37 17.87 22.75
N SER A 141 -2.63 16.82 21.96
CA SER A 141 -2.03 15.49 22.11
C SER A 141 -0.52 15.48 21.88
N GLU A 142 -0.04 16.21 20.87
CA GLU A 142 1.38 16.33 20.53
C GLU A 142 2.15 17.14 21.59
N ASP A 143 1.53 18.21 22.12
CA ASP A 143 2.08 19.03 23.20
C ASP A 143 2.13 18.26 24.54
N GLU A 144 1.08 17.50 24.87
CA GLU A 144 1.05 16.61 26.05
C GLU A 144 2.13 15.51 25.96
N ALA A 145 2.23 14.80 24.83
CA ALA A 145 3.27 13.82 24.58
C ALA A 145 4.69 14.43 24.69
N GLY A 146 4.88 15.62 24.10
CA GLY A 146 6.13 16.36 24.15
C GLY A 146 6.54 16.73 25.58
N LYS A 147 5.60 17.20 26.40
CA LYS A 147 5.84 17.52 27.83
C LYS A 147 6.24 16.28 28.63
N VAL A 148 5.47 15.19 28.51
CA VAL A 148 5.73 13.93 29.23
C VAL A 148 7.14 13.40 28.97
N VAL A 149 7.57 13.37 27.70
CA VAL A 149 8.93 12.92 27.33
C VAL A 149 10.00 13.94 27.71
N LEU A 150 9.72 15.25 27.65
CA LEU A 150 10.65 16.30 28.07
C LEU A 150 10.89 16.33 29.58
N ASP A 151 9.87 16.10 30.39
CA ASP A 151 10.01 16.09 31.85
C ASP A 151 10.75 14.85 32.33
N LEU A 152 10.55 13.71 31.66
CA LEU A 152 11.38 12.52 31.83
C LEU A 152 12.85 12.79 31.42
N LEU A 153 13.11 13.49 30.31
CA LEU A 153 14.46 13.91 29.88
C LEU A 153 15.13 14.94 30.81
N ARG A 154 14.38 15.58 31.71
CA ARG A 154 14.87 16.59 32.67
C ARG A 154 15.15 16.03 34.07
N ASN A 155 14.56 14.88 34.41
CA ASN A 155 14.73 14.26 35.71
C ASN A 155 16.09 13.55 35.79
N ASP A 156 17.03 14.15 36.52
CA ASP A 156 18.37 13.59 36.71
C ASP A 156 18.35 12.22 37.41
N ILE A 157 19.29 11.37 37.00
CA ILE A 157 19.38 9.94 37.32
C ILE A 157 19.66 9.74 38.82
N SER A 158 18.62 9.50 39.64
CA SER A 158 18.79 9.20 41.09
C SER A 158 17.59 8.48 41.78
N ALA A 159 17.05 7.39 41.23
CA ALA A 159 16.23 6.39 41.96
C ALA A 159 15.96 5.10 41.15
N SER A 160 16.74 4.04 41.35
CA SER A 160 16.78 2.87 40.45
C SER A 160 15.52 2.00 40.35
N CYS A 161 14.56 2.10 41.29
CA CYS A 161 13.32 1.30 41.24
C CYS A 161 12.08 2.09 40.79
N SER A 162 11.95 3.38 41.12
CA SER A 162 10.81 4.20 40.68
C SER A 162 10.96 4.73 39.26
N ILE A 163 12.20 4.96 38.81
CA ILE A 163 12.48 5.45 37.45
C ILE A 163 11.98 4.45 36.40
N ASN A 164 12.14 3.14 36.61
CA ASN A 164 11.76 2.16 35.59
C ASN A 164 10.24 2.15 35.29
N GLN A 165 9.41 2.39 36.30
CA GLN A 165 7.96 2.48 36.17
C GLN A 165 7.55 3.81 35.52
N LEU A 166 8.16 4.92 35.94
CA LEU A 166 7.92 6.25 35.35
C LEU A 166 8.38 6.34 33.89
N GLU A 167 9.48 5.66 33.52
CA GLU A 167 9.95 5.57 32.13
C GLU A 167 8.95 4.79 31.25
N LEU A 168 8.38 3.70 31.77
CA LEU A 168 7.37 2.91 31.07
C LEU A 168 6.05 3.69 30.93
N GLU A 169 5.52 4.25 32.03
CA GLU A 169 4.26 5.03 32.03
C GLU A 169 4.34 6.25 31.10
N ALA A 170 5.47 6.98 31.13
CA ALA A 170 5.68 8.12 30.24
C ALA A 170 5.80 7.71 28.77
N LEU A 171 6.47 6.59 28.47
CA LEU A 171 6.55 6.07 27.10
C LEU A 171 5.18 5.58 26.61
N GLN A 172 4.41 4.88 27.44
CA GLN A 172 3.04 4.45 27.13
C GLN A 172 2.14 5.64 26.83
N LEU A 173 2.11 6.66 27.71
CA LEU A 173 1.30 7.85 27.52
C LEU A 173 1.71 8.62 26.25
N ALA A 174 3.00 8.79 26.01
CA ALA A 174 3.49 9.47 24.81
C ALA A 174 3.21 8.67 23.52
N ALA A 175 3.36 7.34 23.55
CA ALA A 175 3.06 6.46 22.42
C ALA A 175 1.56 6.48 22.06
N LEU A 176 0.69 6.37 23.06
CA LEU A 176 -0.76 6.51 22.92
C LEU A 176 -1.14 7.86 22.28
N ARG A 177 -0.64 8.97 22.83
CA ARG A 177 -0.91 10.33 22.32
C ARG A 177 -0.38 10.58 20.91
N LEU A 178 0.63 9.82 20.47
CA LEU A 178 1.25 9.89 19.14
C LEU A 178 0.67 8.88 18.13
N ASN A 179 -0.30 8.05 18.53
CA ASN A 179 -0.78 6.91 17.76
C ASN A 179 0.39 6.02 17.31
N ILE A 180 1.14 5.50 18.29
CA ILE A 180 2.21 4.51 18.14
C ILE A 180 1.76 3.29 18.95
N THR A 181 0.88 2.50 18.35
CA THR A 181 0.15 1.42 19.04
C THR A 181 0.42 0.03 18.45
N SER A 182 1.18 -0.06 17.36
CA SER A 182 1.59 -1.34 16.76
C SER A 182 3.10 -1.59 16.92
N PRO A 183 3.55 -2.85 16.99
CA PRO A 183 4.99 -3.18 16.96
C PRO A 183 5.72 -2.55 15.76
N LEU A 184 5.04 -2.47 14.60
CA LEU A 184 5.51 -1.75 13.42
C LEU A 184 5.82 -0.28 13.69
N ASP A 185 4.96 0.43 14.41
CA ASP A 185 5.16 1.87 14.67
C ASP A 185 6.35 2.11 15.61
N PHE A 186 6.57 1.22 16.58
CA PHE A 186 7.78 1.22 17.40
C PHE A 186 9.04 0.95 16.57
N LEU A 187 8.99 0.01 15.61
CA LEU A 187 10.11 -0.25 14.68
C LEU A 187 10.37 0.94 13.73
N LYS A 188 9.33 1.56 13.17
CA LYS A 188 9.42 2.77 12.34
C LYS A 188 10.08 3.93 13.11
N GLU A 189 9.74 4.12 14.39
CA GLU A 189 10.37 5.13 15.23
C GLU A 189 11.82 4.79 15.56
N LYS A 190 12.13 3.53 15.92
CA LYS A 190 13.50 3.02 16.14
C LYS A 190 14.39 3.26 14.91
N ARG A 191 13.89 2.97 13.70
CA ARG A 191 14.57 3.21 12.42
C ARG A 191 14.72 4.72 12.13
N SER A 192 13.67 5.51 12.36
CA SER A 192 13.70 6.99 12.20
C SER A 192 14.70 7.68 13.14
N ILE A 193 14.86 7.18 14.38
CA ILE A 193 15.83 7.70 15.36
C ILE A 193 17.26 7.31 14.99
N LYS A 194 17.50 6.07 14.54
CA LYS A 194 18.81 5.64 13.99
C LYS A 194 19.24 6.58 12.85
N GLY A 195 18.43 6.72 11.81
CA GLY A 195 18.75 7.59 10.66
C GLY A 195 18.91 9.08 11.02
N LEU A 196 18.27 9.56 12.10
CA LEU A 196 18.53 10.90 12.65
C LEU A 196 19.87 11.00 13.40
N LEU A 197 20.35 9.92 14.01
CA LEU A 197 21.63 9.86 14.70
C LEU A 197 22.78 9.83 13.68
N ASP A 198 22.64 9.02 12.63
CA ASP A 198 23.59 8.90 11.53
C ASP A 198 23.77 10.25 10.80
N LYS A 199 22.66 10.97 10.55
CA LYS A 199 22.66 12.33 9.99
C LYS A 199 23.24 13.42 10.92
N VAL A 200 23.51 13.13 12.20
CA VAL A 200 24.05 14.11 13.16
C VAL A 200 25.55 13.94 13.38
N GLY A 201 26.05 12.70 13.44
CA GLY A 201 27.44 12.43 13.79
C GLY A 201 27.86 13.15 15.08
N ASP A 202 28.99 13.85 15.03
CA ASP A 202 29.52 14.64 16.15
C ASP A 202 29.10 16.13 16.14
N THR A 203 28.25 16.55 15.19
CA THR A 203 27.96 18.00 14.98
C THR A 203 27.08 18.65 16.06
N ASP A 204 26.25 17.88 16.75
CA ASP A 204 25.43 18.34 17.88
C ASP A 204 25.41 17.28 19.00
N PRO A 205 26.27 17.41 20.03
CA PRO A 205 26.35 16.45 21.12
C PRO A 205 25.09 16.44 21.99
N THR A 206 24.30 17.51 22.01
CA THR A 206 23.05 17.56 22.79
C THR A 206 21.94 16.78 22.09
N LYS A 207 21.80 16.96 20.78
CA LYS A 207 20.88 16.17 19.93
C LYS A 207 21.28 14.69 19.91
N SER A 208 22.58 14.40 19.81
CA SER A 208 23.10 13.02 19.85
C SER A 208 22.74 12.31 21.18
N LYS A 209 22.93 12.98 22.32
CA LYS A 209 22.52 12.44 23.65
C LYS A 209 21.01 12.16 23.72
N VAL A 210 20.19 13.11 23.29
CA VAL A 210 18.72 12.97 23.30
C VAL A 210 18.26 11.82 22.40
N LEU A 211 18.78 11.70 21.18
CA LEU A 211 18.44 10.61 20.26
C LEU A 211 18.88 9.24 20.81
N LYS A 212 20.08 9.15 21.39
CA LYS A 212 20.57 7.92 22.05
C LYS A 212 19.67 7.50 23.22
N TYR A 213 19.16 8.45 23.99
CA TYR A 213 18.27 8.16 25.11
C TYR A 213 16.84 7.79 24.68
N LEU A 214 16.26 8.44 23.65
CA LEU A 214 15.01 7.98 23.05
C LEU A 214 15.14 6.55 22.48
N LEU A 215 16.27 6.24 21.84
CA LEU A 215 16.56 4.89 21.34
C LEU A 215 16.70 3.86 22.48
N TYR A 216 17.23 4.27 23.64
CA TYR A 216 17.26 3.44 24.85
C TYR A 216 15.86 3.12 25.37
N LEU A 217 14.99 4.12 25.52
CA LEU A 217 13.60 3.92 25.96
C LEU A 217 12.86 2.94 25.05
N LEU A 218 12.93 3.13 23.73
CA LEU A 218 12.27 2.23 22.76
C LEU A 218 12.84 0.81 22.78
N LYS A 219 14.15 0.64 22.98
CA LYS A 219 14.77 -0.69 23.13
C LYS A 219 14.40 -1.39 24.43
N LYS A 220 14.32 -0.64 25.54
CA LYS A 220 14.08 -1.20 26.89
C LYS A 220 12.61 -1.52 27.15
N TYR A 221 11.71 -0.73 26.56
CA TYR A 221 10.27 -0.79 26.88
C TYR A 221 9.35 -1.07 25.70
N GLY A 222 9.80 -0.98 24.45
CA GLY A 222 8.91 -1.15 23.29
C GLY A 222 8.10 -2.47 23.30
N GLU A 223 8.74 -3.57 23.71
CA GLU A 223 8.05 -4.87 23.87
C GLU A 223 7.14 -4.96 25.10
N LEU A 224 7.46 -4.22 26.17
CA LEU A 224 6.67 -4.21 27.41
C LEU A 224 5.42 -3.34 27.28
N VAL A 225 5.50 -2.26 26.50
CA VAL A 225 4.34 -1.45 26.11
C VAL A 225 3.34 -2.31 25.34
N TRP A 226 3.82 -3.10 24.37
CA TRP A 226 2.97 -3.99 23.56
C TRP A 226 2.42 -5.20 24.33
N ARG A 227 3.22 -5.84 25.21
CA ARG A 227 2.73 -6.98 26.02
C ARG A 227 1.59 -6.60 26.97
N HIS A 228 1.62 -5.40 27.55
CA HIS A 228 0.56 -4.96 28.45
C HIS A 228 -0.80 -4.73 27.75
N GLU A 229 -0.81 -4.39 26.46
CA GLU A 229 -2.06 -4.25 25.68
C GLU A 229 -2.64 -5.61 25.26
N THR A 230 -1.82 -6.66 25.17
CA THR A 230 -2.25 -8.00 24.74
C THR A 230 -2.67 -8.91 25.91
N GLU A 231 -2.00 -8.82 27.07
CA GLU A 231 -2.37 -9.60 28.26
C GLU A 231 -3.70 -9.14 28.90
N SER A 232 -4.14 -7.90 28.66
CA SER A 232 -5.44 -7.40 29.14
C SER A 232 -6.66 -8.00 28.42
N ILE A 233 -6.46 -8.83 27.39
CA ILE A 233 -7.52 -9.42 26.57
C ILE A 233 -7.83 -10.88 26.99
N LEU A 234 -6.94 -11.55 27.73
CA LEU A 234 -7.12 -12.93 28.19
C LEU A 234 -6.87 -13.10 29.71
N GLY A 235 -7.89 -12.84 30.53
CA GLY A 235 -7.92 -13.33 31.91
C GLY A 235 -8.79 -12.54 32.90
N GLN A 236 -9.95 -13.10 33.26
CA GLN A 236 -10.60 -12.81 34.55
C GLN A 236 -10.95 -14.13 35.27
N HIS A 237 -10.90 -14.08 36.61
CA HIS A 237 -11.04 -15.18 37.59
C HIS A 237 -9.82 -16.13 37.63
N GLU A 238 -8.98 -16.15 38.68
CA GLU A 238 -9.27 -16.22 40.12
C GLU A 238 -8.29 -15.44 41.04
N LYS A 239 -8.59 -15.40 42.34
CA LYS A 239 -7.82 -14.80 43.48
C LYS A 239 -8.11 -15.64 44.75
N PRO A 240 -7.38 -15.51 45.88
CA PRO A 240 -6.25 -14.63 46.22
C PRO A 240 -4.99 -15.42 46.72
N ASP A 241 -3.81 -14.84 46.98
CA ASP A 241 -3.50 -14.23 48.29
C ASP A 241 -2.23 -13.33 48.35
N CYS A 242 -2.26 -12.43 49.35
CA CYS A 242 -1.24 -11.60 50.01
C CYS A 242 0.27 -11.95 49.82
N GLN A 243 1.26 -11.03 49.85
CA GLN A 243 1.42 -9.60 50.25
C GLN A 243 2.65 -9.02 49.46
N PHE A 244 2.85 -7.69 49.32
CA PHE A 244 3.83 -6.96 50.16
C PHE A 244 3.68 -5.42 50.06
N ILE A 245 3.46 -4.80 51.23
CA ILE A 245 3.87 -3.45 51.70
C ILE A 245 3.71 -2.22 50.77
N LYS A 246 2.72 -1.39 51.10
CA LYS A 246 2.70 0.06 50.84
C LYS A 246 3.78 0.78 51.66
N ILE A 247 4.54 1.69 51.04
CA ILE A 247 5.17 2.81 51.75
C ILE A 247 4.41 4.09 51.40
N LYS A 248 3.87 4.76 52.43
CA LYS A 248 3.34 6.14 52.35
C LYS A 248 4.40 7.12 52.81
N PRO A 249 4.51 8.32 52.22
CA PRO A 249 4.80 9.53 52.96
C PRO A 249 3.56 9.97 53.75
N GLN A 250 3.73 10.37 55.01
CA GLN A 250 2.72 11.15 55.74
C GLN A 250 2.81 12.63 55.25
N VAL A 251 1.82 13.52 55.40
CA VAL A 251 1.22 14.01 56.68
C VAL A 251 -0.23 14.49 56.52
N LYS A 252 -1.06 14.08 57.49
CA LYS A 252 -2.30 14.66 58.11
C LYS A 252 -2.95 15.90 57.44
N SER A 253 -4.28 16.02 57.34
CA SER A 253 -5.32 15.78 58.39
C SER A 253 -6.71 15.43 57.79
N VAL A 254 -7.44 14.40 58.27
CA VAL A 254 -8.49 14.33 59.34
C VAL A 254 -9.93 14.74 58.90
N LEU A 255 -10.77 13.70 58.67
CA LEU A 255 -12.24 13.58 58.89
C LEU A 255 -13.20 14.49 58.04
N ASP A 256 -14.29 14.02 57.41
CA ASP A 256 -15.04 12.75 57.50
C ASP A 256 -15.61 12.23 56.15
N LYS A 257 -16.27 11.06 56.15
CA LYS A 257 -16.56 10.18 55.00
C LYS A 257 -17.86 10.47 54.21
N ALA A 258 -17.81 10.26 52.89
CA ALA A 258 -18.84 9.52 52.11
C ALA A 258 -18.26 8.93 50.79
N GLN A 259 -18.53 7.64 50.54
CA GLN A 259 -18.45 6.81 49.30
C GLN A 259 -17.76 7.41 48.05
N VAL A 260 -16.64 6.89 47.52
CA VAL A 260 -16.34 5.55 46.91
C VAL A 260 -17.09 5.27 45.59
N ASP A 261 -16.34 5.30 44.49
CA ASP A 261 -16.46 4.57 43.20
C ASP A 261 -15.18 4.94 42.40
N ASP A 262 -14.13 4.12 42.40
CA ASP A 262 -13.80 3.05 41.44
C ASP A 262 -13.68 3.51 39.97
N PHE A 263 -12.49 3.31 39.38
CA PHE A 263 -12.13 3.72 38.01
C PHE A 263 -11.72 2.49 37.20
N SER A 264 -12.71 1.69 36.82
CA SER A 264 -12.61 0.74 35.72
C SER A 264 -12.67 1.45 34.35
N THR A 265 -12.00 0.87 33.36
CA THR A 265 -12.22 0.99 31.90
C THR A 265 -13.25 2.01 31.40
N LEU A 266 -12.81 2.95 30.55
CA LEU A 266 -13.63 3.99 29.92
C LEU A 266 -14.57 3.48 28.80
N GLU A 267 -15.24 2.35 29.02
CA GLU A 267 -16.37 1.94 28.19
C GLU A 267 -17.64 2.71 28.58
N PRO A 268 -18.47 3.14 27.60
CA PRO A 268 -19.80 3.63 27.92
C PRO A 268 -20.69 2.50 28.46
N PRO A 269 -21.45 2.73 29.55
CA PRO A 269 -22.48 1.80 30.02
C PRO A 269 -23.36 1.28 28.90
N GLU A 270 -23.72 -0.01 28.92
CA GLU A 270 -24.52 -0.63 27.86
C GLU A 270 -25.85 0.08 27.62
N GLU A 271 -26.42 0.69 28.66
CA GLU A 271 -27.65 1.49 28.61
C GLU A 271 -27.55 2.70 27.68
N PHE A 272 -26.32 3.18 27.42
CA PHE A 272 -26.04 4.31 26.53
C PHE A 272 -25.78 3.88 25.09
N LYS A 273 -25.55 2.57 24.84
CA LYS A 273 -25.30 1.98 23.52
C LYS A 273 -26.64 1.62 22.83
N CYS A 274 -26.78 1.93 21.54
CA CYS A 274 -27.93 1.51 20.76
C CYS A 274 -27.89 -0.01 20.50
N PRO A 275 -28.96 -0.78 20.76
CA PRO A 275 -28.96 -2.24 20.55
C PRO A 275 -28.72 -2.70 19.11
N PHE A 276 -28.88 -1.84 18.10
CA PHE A 276 -28.60 -2.17 16.69
C PHE A 276 -27.14 -1.98 16.30
N SER A 277 -26.52 -0.89 16.74
CA SER A 277 -25.18 -0.48 16.28
C SER A 277 -24.09 -0.72 17.32
N MET A 278 -24.46 -1.06 18.57
CA MET A 278 -23.61 -1.14 19.75
C MET A 278 -22.80 0.14 20.04
N ARG A 279 -23.15 1.26 19.39
CA ARG A 279 -22.52 2.58 19.55
C ARG A 279 -23.38 3.48 20.44
N LEU A 280 -22.73 4.43 21.10
CA LEU A 280 -23.37 5.45 21.94
C LEU A 280 -24.49 6.20 21.18
N MET A 281 -25.66 6.36 21.80
CA MET A 281 -26.82 7.02 21.19
C MET A 281 -26.67 8.56 21.16
N TYR A 282 -26.94 9.17 20.00
CA TYR A 282 -27.02 10.62 19.80
C TYR A 282 -28.45 11.14 19.93
N ASP A 283 -29.44 10.47 19.33
CA ASP A 283 -30.87 10.78 19.50
C ASP A 283 -31.65 9.56 20.03
N PRO A 284 -31.52 9.25 21.34
CA PRO A 284 -32.23 8.14 21.95
C PRO A 284 -33.75 8.37 21.95
N VAL A 285 -34.50 7.39 21.43
CA VAL A 285 -35.98 7.34 21.41
C VAL A 285 -36.49 6.05 22.04
N VAL A 286 -37.62 6.13 22.75
CA VAL A 286 -38.32 5.00 23.35
C VAL A 286 -39.45 4.54 22.44
N ILE A 287 -39.56 3.23 22.23
CA ILE A 287 -40.69 2.57 21.54
C ILE A 287 -41.70 1.99 22.54
N ALA A 288 -42.86 1.53 22.08
CA ALA A 288 -43.93 1.01 22.95
C ALA A 288 -43.51 -0.10 23.94
N SER A 289 -42.45 -0.88 23.67
CA SER A 289 -41.89 -1.86 24.61
C SER A 289 -41.05 -1.27 25.76
N GLY A 290 -40.97 0.05 25.88
CA GLY A 290 -40.17 0.75 26.90
C GLY A 290 -38.66 0.68 26.70
N LYS A 291 -38.18 0.14 25.56
CA LYS A 291 -36.76 0.07 25.22
C LYS A 291 -36.32 1.29 24.40
N THR A 292 -35.10 1.75 24.67
CA THR A 292 -34.51 2.93 24.01
C THR A 292 -33.57 2.50 22.88
N PHE A 293 -33.66 3.18 21.74
CA PHE A 293 -32.83 2.97 20.55
C PHE A 293 -32.39 4.31 19.98
N GLU A 294 -31.34 4.32 19.15
CA GLU A 294 -31.02 5.47 18.30
C GLU A 294 -32.09 5.62 17.20
N ARG A 295 -32.63 6.83 17.04
CA ARG A 295 -33.74 7.16 16.14
C ARG A 295 -33.57 6.57 14.74
N VAL A 296 -32.44 6.82 14.09
CA VAL A 296 -32.21 6.47 12.68
C VAL A 296 -32.36 4.96 12.43
N TRP A 297 -31.90 4.13 13.37
CA TRP A 297 -31.93 2.68 13.23
C TRP A 297 -33.32 2.08 13.48
N ILE A 298 -34.06 2.62 14.44
CA ILE A 298 -35.43 2.14 14.73
C ILE A 298 -36.47 2.68 13.71
N GLU A 299 -36.26 3.88 13.16
CA GLU A 299 -37.05 4.39 12.03
C GLU A 299 -36.82 3.51 10.78
N LYS A 300 -35.57 3.13 10.48
CA LYS A 300 -35.27 2.18 9.40
C LYS A 300 -35.98 0.83 9.60
N TRP A 301 -35.86 0.24 10.78
CA TRP A 301 -36.51 -1.05 11.12
C TRP A 301 -38.03 -1.03 10.92
N PHE A 302 -38.71 0.05 11.29
CA PHE A 302 -40.15 0.18 11.06
C PHE A 302 -40.51 0.46 9.59
N ASN A 303 -39.66 1.19 8.86
CA ASN A 303 -39.85 1.43 7.41
C ASN A 303 -39.66 0.15 6.57
N GLU A 304 -38.87 -0.81 7.05
CA GLU A 304 -38.71 -2.16 6.47
C GLU A 304 -39.90 -3.08 6.76
N GLY A 305 -40.93 -2.59 7.46
CA GLY A 305 -42.20 -3.29 7.70
C GLY A 305 -42.24 -4.12 8.99
N HIS A 306 -41.19 -4.08 9.81
CA HIS A 306 -41.14 -4.84 11.06
C HIS A 306 -42.04 -4.20 12.14
N THR A 307 -42.93 -5.01 12.75
CA THR A 307 -43.89 -4.58 13.79
C THR A 307 -43.54 -5.12 15.19
N THR A 308 -42.29 -5.57 15.37
CA THR A 308 -41.77 -6.19 16.59
C THR A 308 -40.62 -5.39 17.20
N CYS A 309 -40.47 -5.49 18.52
CA CYS A 309 -39.35 -4.93 19.26
C CYS A 309 -38.05 -5.67 18.91
N PRO A 310 -36.98 -4.98 18.43
CA PRO A 310 -35.72 -5.63 18.07
C PRO A 310 -35.03 -6.37 19.22
N LYS A 311 -35.18 -5.88 20.46
CA LYS A 311 -34.47 -6.40 21.65
C LYS A 311 -35.28 -7.43 22.47
N THR A 312 -36.59 -7.53 22.26
CA THR A 312 -37.45 -8.48 23.00
C THR A 312 -38.24 -9.42 22.10
N HIS A 313 -38.20 -9.21 20.78
CA HIS A 313 -38.95 -9.93 19.74
C HIS A 313 -40.49 -9.93 19.91
N MET A 314 -41.01 -9.24 20.92
CA MET A 314 -42.45 -9.06 21.13
C MET A 314 -43.05 -8.09 20.12
N ARG A 315 -44.29 -8.35 19.70
CA ARG A 315 -45.08 -7.44 18.86
C ARG A 315 -45.37 -6.13 19.62
N LEU A 316 -45.31 -5.01 18.92
CA LEU A 316 -45.55 -3.68 19.48
C LEU A 316 -47.01 -3.26 19.28
N ASP A 317 -47.62 -2.65 20.30
CA ASP A 317 -48.99 -2.13 20.21
C ASP A 317 -49.10 -0.89 19.31
N ASN A 318 -48.01 -0.12 19.19
CA ASN A 318 -47.85 1.00 18.27
C ASN A 318 -46.37 1.21 17.92
N LEU A 319 -46.11 1.93 16.82
CA LEU A 319 -44.77 2.23 16.31
C LEU A 319 -44.32 3.67 16.62
N TRP A 320 -44.87 4.29 17.68
CA TRP A 320 -44.54 5.67 18.02
C TRP A 320 -43.15 5.78 18.67
N LEU A 321 -42.41 6.83 18.29
CA LEU A 321 -41.07 7.11 18.78
C LEU A 321 -41.08 8.32 19.72
N THR A 322 -40.95 8.05 21.02
CA THR A 322 -40.95 9.11 22.05
C THR A 322 -39.51 9.53 22.37
N PRO A 323 -39.09 10.80 22.22
CA PRO A 323 -37.74 11.24 22.52
C PRO A 323 -37.34 10.98 24.00
N ASN A 324 -36.24 10.28 24.22
CA ASN A 324 -35.71 10.01 25.56
C ASN A 324 -34.74 11.11 26.00
N ILE A 325 -35.29 12.28 26.32
CA ILE A 325 -34.51 13.47 26.72
C ILE A 325 -33.66 13.19 27.97
N ALA A 326 -34.16 12.36 28.90
CA ALA A 326 -33.43 11.95 30.10
C ALA A 326 -32.17 11.16 29.76
N MET A 327 -32.28 10.13 28.90
CA MET A 327 -31.13 9.35 28.43
C MET A 327 -30.14 10.23 27.66
N LYS A 328 -30.62 11.11 26.77
CA LYS A 328 -29.77 12.07 26.03
C LYS A 328 -28.96 12.97 26.97
N GLY A 329 -29.56 13.41 28.09
CA GLY A 329 -28.90 14.19 29.14
C GLY A 329 -27.86 13.39 29.94
N LEU A 330 -28.12 12.13 30.26
CA LEU A 330 -27.16 11.24 30.94
C LEU A 330 -25.94 10.95 30.07
N ILE A 331 -26.18 10.57 28.81
CA ILE A 331 -25.13 10.35 27.81
C ILE A 331 -24.26 11.60 27.65
N SER A 332 -24.87 12.78 27.49
CA SER A 332 -24.14 14.05 27.36
C SER A 332 -23.25 14.36 28.57
N LYS A 333 -23.72 14.07 29.80
CA LYS A 333 -22.91 14.24 31.02
C LYS A 333 -21.76 13.25 31.10
N TRP A 334 -21.98 11.98 30.71
CA TRP A 334 -20.94 10.96 30.66
C TRP A 334 -19.85 11.33 29.62
N CYS A 335 -20.27 11.78 28.44
CA CYS A 335 -19.38 12.31 27.40
C CYS A 335 -18.51 13.47 27.88
N LEU A 336 -19.09 14.47 28.54
CA LEU A 336 -18.36 15.61 29.11
C LEU A 336 -17.37 15.19 30.21
N LYS A 337 -17.74 14.21 31.05
CA LYS A 337 -16.87 13.69 32.12
C LYS A 337 -15.66 12.92 31.57
N ASN A 338 -15.84 12.22 30.45
CA ASN A 338 -14.85 11.28 29.89
C ASN A 338 -14.17 11.77 28.59
N GLY A 339 -14.42 13.01 28.16
CA GLY A 339 -13.80 13.60 26.97
C GLY A 339 -14.26 13.02 25.62
N VAL A 340 -15.37 12.27 25.59
CA VAL A 340 -15.87 11.57 24.39
C VAL A 340 -16.84 12.48 23.63
N THR A 341 -16.55 12.77 22.36
CA THR A 341 -17.48 13.47 21.47
C THR A 341 -18.47 12.50 20.83
N VAL A 342 -19.77 12.85 20.84
CA VAL A 342 -20.81 12.06 20.15
C VAL A 342 -20.89 12.51 18.70
N SER A 343 -20.51 11.64 17.76
CA SER A 343 -20.63 11.92 16.32
C SER A 343 -22.09 11.97 15.86
N GLU A 344 -22.48 13.02 15.15
CA GLU A 344 -23.77 13.05 14.44
C GLU A 344 -23.79 11.96 13.35
N PRO A 345 -24.88 11.18 13.21
CA PRO A 345 -25.07 10.32 12.04
C PRO A 345 -25.27 11.18 10.77
N PRO A 346 -24.82 10.70 9.59
CA PRO A 346 -24.94 11.46 8.35
C PRO A 346 -26.41 11.74 8.02
N ARG A 347 -26.74 13.01 7.82
CA ARG A 347 -28.10 13.47 7.51
C ARG A 347 -28.48 13.00 6.10
N GLN A 348 -29.49 12.14 5.98
CA GLN A 348 -30.05 11.81 4.67
C GLN A 348 -30.73 13.04 4.03
N PRO A 349 -30.71 13.17 2.68
CA PRO A 349 -31.38 14.27 1.99
C PRO A 349 -32.89 14.19 2.21
N LYS A 350 -33.51 15.27 2.71
CA LYS A 350 -34.97 15.36 2.74
C LYS A 350 -35.50 15.51 1.31
N PRO A 351 -36.51 14.73 0.88
CA PRO A 351 -37.21 15.03 -0.36
C PRO A 351 -37.92 16.38 -0.24
N ALA A 352 -37.67 17.27 -1.21
CA ALA A 352 -38.20 18.63 -1.20
C ALA A 352 -39.69 18.65 -1.53
N PHE A 353 -40.55 18.54 -0.51
CA PHE A 353 -41.97 18.83 -0.68
C PHE A 353 -42.23 20.34 -0.72
N LEU A 354 -43.09 20.73 -1.67
CA LEU A 354 -43.43 22.11 -2.01
C LEU A 354 -43.95 22.91 -0.80
N SER A 355 -43.50 24.16 -0.67
CA SER A 355 -44.24 25.18 0.08
C SER A 355 -44.04 26.57 -0.54
N SER A 356 -45.18 27.18 -0.87
CA SER A 356 -45.29 28.40 -1.67
C SER A 356 -45.34 29.67 -0.80
N ARG A 357 -44.56 30.69 -1.20
CA ARG A 357 -44.81 32.14 -0.98
C ARG A 357 -43.75 32.90 -1.80
N LYS A 358 -44.05 33.63 -2.90
CA LYS A 358 -44.84 34.89 -2.99
C LYS A 358 -44.49 35.81 -1.81
N THR A 359 -43.79 36.93 -1.98
CA THR A 359 -44.14 38.08 -2.84
C THR A 359 -42.99 39.08 -3.03
N SER A 360 -42.91 39.72 -4.21
CA SER A 360 -42.51 41.15 -4.47
C SER A 360 -41.13 41.66 -3.97
N SER A 361 -40.33 42.49 -4.67
CA SER A 361 -40.34 43.18 -5.99
C SER A 361 -39.01 43.99 -6.11
N SER A 362 -38.57 44.69 -7.18
CA SER A 362 -39.13 45.09 -8.48
C SER A 362 -37.99 45.60 -9.43
N LEU A 363 -38.09 45.35 -10.76
CA LEU A 363 -37.41 46.09 -11.88
C LEU A 363 -35.86 45.99 -11.96
N SER A 364 -35.17 45.91 -13.12
CA SER A 364 -35.48 46.18 -14.56
C SER A 364 -34.79 45.09 -15.43
N VAL A 365 -35.35 44.52 -16.52
CA VAL A 365 -35.57 45.07 -17.89
C VAL A 365 -34.26 45.58 -18.53
N ALA A 366 -33.74 45.14 -19.70
CA ALA A 366 -34.22 44.28 -20.81
C ALA A 366 -33.03 43.41 -21.38
N SER A 367 -33.06 42.65 -22.49
CA SER A 367 -34.00 42.56 -23.62
C SER A 367 -33.76 41.28 -24.48
N PHE A 368 -34.83 40.79 -25.15
CA PHE A 368 -34.89 40.03 -26.43
C PHE A 368 -33.84 38.93 -26.78
N GLY A 369 -34.20 37.75 -27.30
CA GLY A 369 -35.50 37.14 -27.64
C GLY A 369 -35.30 35.63 -27.92
N SER A 370 -36.29 34.75 -27.66
CA SER A 370 -37.35 34.36 -28.62
C SER A 370 -36.79 33.65 -29.87
N SER A 371 -37.21 32.46 -30.30
CA SER A 371 -38.26 31.49 -29.89
C SER A 371 -37.90 30.16 -30.60
N ILE A 372 -37.95 28.97 -29.98
CA ILE A 372 -39.11 28.04 -29.99
C ILE A 372 -39.85 28.02 -31.34
N ASP A 373 -39.67 26.94 -32.12
CA ASP A 373 -40.65 25.84 -32.34
C ASP A 373 -39.84 24.66 -32.94
N ASP A 374 -39.75 23.43 -32.43
CA ASP A 374 -40.66 22.46 -31.77
C ASP A 374 -41.30 21.45 -32.75
N LEU A 375 -41.06 20.14 -32.46
CA LEU A 375 -41.81 18.95 -32.92
C LEU A 375 -41.94 18.66 -34.46
N CYS A 376 -42.12 17.43 -34.95
CA CYS A 376 -42.18 16.09 -34.34
C CYS A 376 -41.68 15.02 -35.34
N LEU A 377 -41.18 13.89 -34.83
CA LEU A 377 -41.10 12.63 -35.60
C LEU A 377 -42.52 12.13 -35.94
N GLN A 378 -42.71 11.46 -37.09
CA GLN A 378 -43.49 10.19 -37.21
C GLN A 378 -43.34 9.50 -38.59
N THR A 379 -43.33 8.16 -38.54
CA THR A 379 -43.75 7.17 -39.56
C THR A 379 -43.06 7.05 -40.93
N SER A 380 -42.32 5.95 -41.06
CA SER A 380 -42.00 5.14 -42.26
C SER A 380 -43.27 4.58 -42.97
N PRO A 381 -43.22 3.78 -44.08
CA PRO A 381 -42.05 3.13 -44.71
C PRO A 381 -42.05 3.00 -46.27
N MET A 382 -41.04 2.27 -46.77
CA MET A 382 -40.97 1.47 -48.01
C MET A 382 -40.79 2.13 -49.41
N SER A 383 -39.52 2.04 -49.84
CA SER A 383 -39.08 1.19 -50.98
C SER A 383 -38.91 1.80 -52.38
N HIS A 384 -37.89 1.24 -53.07
CA HIS A 384 -37.65 1.23 -54.52
C HIS A 384 -37.30 2.59 -55.18
N ARG A 385 -36.06 2.74 -55.70
CA ARG A 385 -35.61 2.35 -57.06
C ARG A 385 -36.05 3.40 -58.10
N SER A 386 -35.20 3.96 -58.96
CA SER A 386 -33.74 3.99 -59.12
C SER A 386 -33.42 5.06 -60.18
N SER A 387 -32.13 5.26 -60.51
CA SER A 387 -31.66 5.86 -61.77
C SER A 387 -31.82 7.38 -61.88
N ASP A 388 -30.72 8.13 -62.01
CA ASP A 388 -30.07 8.53 -63.28
C ASP A 388 -30.87 9.68 -63.95
N THR A 389 -30.30 10.79 -64.40
CA THR A 389 -28.90 11.16 -64.66
C THR A 389 -28.83 12.69 -64.71
N ASP A 390 -27.68 13.30 -64.38
CA ASP A 390 -27.11 14.33 -65.28
C ASP A 390 -25.65 14.64 -64.93
N CYS A 391 -24.80 14.60 -65.95
CA CYS A 391 -23.36 14.85 -65.86
C CYS A 391 -22.96 15.99 -66.81
N SER A 392 -22.18 16.94 -66.31
CA SER A 392 -21.20 17.71 -67.11
C SER A 392 -20.13 18.22 -66.14
N LEU A 393 -18.90 17.73 -66.25
CA LEU A 393 -17.77 18.36 -66.96
C LEU A 393 -17.33 19.71 -66.30
N ASP A 394 -16.05 19.96 -66.00
CA ASP A 394 -14.85 19.21 -66.40
C ASP A 394 -13.66 19.39 -65.42
N SER A 395 -12.65 18.51 -65.56
CA SER A 395 -11.37 18.55 -64.84
C SER A 395 -10.33 19.42 -65.60
N PRO A 396 -9.08 19.60 -65.09
CA PRO A 396 -8.06 18.66 -65.57
C PRO A 396 -6.87 18.35 -64.63
N ASN A 397 -6.69 17.03 -64.37
CA ASN A 397 -5.42 16.28 -64.47
C ASN A 397 -4.24 16.62 -63.50
N ARG A 398 -3.30 15.70 -63.17
CA ARG A 398 -2.72 14.64 -64.01
C ARG A 398 -2.09 13.48 -63.19
N LYS A 399 -2.70 12.29 -63.32
CA LYS A 399 -2.13 10.96 -63.70
C LYS A 399 -0.61 10.70 -63.47
N ILE A 400 -0.21 9.46 -63.13
CA ILE A 400 0.16 8.41 -64.12
C ILE A 400 0.25 6.98 -63.52
N LYS A 401 -0.50 6.02 -64.14
CA LYS A 401 -0.22 4.59 -64.45
C LYS A 401 0.21 3.61 -63.32
N ASN A 402 -0.05 2.29 -63.33
CA ASN A 402 -0.62 1.29 -64.27
C ASN A 402 -1.00 0.02 -63.43
N LYS A 403 -1.51 -1.13 -63.90
CA LYS A 403 -2.55 -1.53 -64.91
C LYS A 403 -2.59 -3.09 -64.95
N PHE A 404 -3.72 -3.68 -65.36
CA PHE A 404 -3.96 -5.12 -65.68
C PHE A 404 -4.23 -6.05 -64.48
N SER A 405 -5.08 -7.09 -64.58
CA SER A 405 -6.19 -7.40 -65.51
C SER A 405 -6.99 -8.59 -64.96
N CYS A 406 -8.33 -8.59 -65.08
CA CYS A 406 -9.15 -9.74 -64.71
C CYS A 406 -9.23 -10.78 -65.85
N GLY A 407 -9.11 -12.07 -65.50
CA GLY A 407 -9.17 -13.20 -66.44
C GLY A 407 -9.90 -14.38 -65.79
N LEU A 408 -11.06 -14.73 -66.34
CA LEU A 408 -12.03 -15.70 -65.81
C LEU A 408 -11.53 -17.16 -65.89
N SER A 409 -11.71 -17.94 -64.82
CA SER A 409 -11.98 -19.37 -64.94
C SER A 409 -12.93 -19.86 -63.85
N ARG A 410 -13.85 -20.75 -64.23
CA ARG A 410 -14.99 -21.21 -63.42
C ARG A 410 -14.83 -22.70 -63.13
N MET A 411 -14.65 -23.13 -61.88
CA MET A 411 -15.14 -24.45 -61.44
C MET A 411 -15.09 -24.69 -59.93
N LYS A 412 -16.08 -25.48 -59.48
CA LYS A 412 -16.25 -26.15 -58.17
C LYS A 412 -16.51 -25.25 -56.95
N ALA A 413 -17.77 -25.28 -56.52
CA ALA A 413 -18.11 -25.16 -55.12
C ALA A 413 -17.43 -26.30 -54.34
N ASP A 414 -16.80 -25.97 -53.21
CA ASP A 414 -16.54 -26.82 -52.03
C ASP A 414 -15.77 -25.98 -50.98
N SER A 415 -16.33 -24.82 -50.60
CA SER A 415 -15.67 -23.86 -49.68
C SER A 415 -16.63 -22.94 -48.89
N LEU A 416 -17.89 -23.35 -48.73
CA LEU A 416 -18.94 -22.57 -48.04
C LEU A 416 -19.30 -23.06 -46.62
N SER A 417 -18.58 -24.03 -46.07
CA SER A 417 -18.76 -24.49 -44.68
C SER A 417 -17.91 -23.73 -43.64
N CYS A 418 -16.80 -23.10 -44.03
CA CYS A 418 -15.80 -22.56 -43.09
C CYS A 418 -15.83 -21.02 -42.91
N GLN A 419 -16.86 -20.32 -43.42
CA GLN A 419 -16.99 -18.86 -43.27
C GLN A 419 -18.14 -18.42 -42.34
N SER A 420 -18.95 -19.36 -41.83
CA SER A 420 -20.12 -19.08 -40.98
C SER A 420 -19.89 -19.32 -39.47
N SER A 421 -18.80 -19.98 -39.09
CA SER A 421 -18.32 -20.07 -37.70
C SER A 421 -17.56 -18.81 -37.30
N THR A 422 -16.47 -18.51 -38.01
CA THR A 422 -15.58 -17.36 -37.77
C THR A 422 -16.30 -16.01 -37.61
N ASN A 423 -17.35 -15.76 -38.40
CA ASN A 423 -18.13 -14.53 -38.34
C ASN A 423 -19.07 -14.45 -37.11
N ARG A 424 -19.47 -15.59 -36.52
CA ARG A 424 -20.24 -15.64 -35.26
C ARG A 424 -19.35 -15.37 -34.04
N HIS A 425 -18.15 -15.95 -34.00
CA HIS A 425 -17.19 -15.73 -32.90
C HIS A 425 -16.73 -14.27 -32.83
N ALA A 426 -16.39 -13.66 -33.96
CA ALA A 426 -16.05 -12.24 -34.02
C ALA A 426 -17.19 -11.33 -33.51
N SER A 427 -18.45 -11.66 -33.83
CA SER A 427 -19.62 -10.91 -33.36
C SER A 427 -19.87 -11.04 -31.86
N ALA A 428 -19.61 -12.20 -31.26
CA ALA A 428 -19.79 -12.42 -29.83
C ALA A 428 -18.68 -11.75 -29.01
N LEU A 429 -17.42 -11.88 -29.41
CA LEU A 429 -16.30 -11.19 -28.75
C LEU A 429 -16.42 -9.67 -28.88
N ALA A 430 -16.81 -9.14 -30.05
CA ALA A 430 -17.10 -7.73 -30.22
C ALA A 430 -18.21 -7.20 -29.27
N SER A 431 -19.10 -8.07 -28.78
CA SER A 431 -20.14 -7.68 -27.82
C SER A 431 -19.59 -7.38 -26.41
N LEU A 432 -18.47 -8.01 -26.03
CA LEU A 432 -17.80 -7.78 -24.73
C LEU A 432 -17.29 -6.34 -24.58
N SER A 433 -16.75 -5.76 -25.67
CA SER A 433 -16.29 -4.36 -25.70
C SER A 433 -17.36 -3.30 -25.38
N LYS A 434 -18.64 -3.71 -25.30
CA LYS A 434 -19.81 -2.83 -25.08
C LYS A 434 -20.76 -3.35 -24.00
N LEU A 435 -20.27 -4.14 -23.04
CA LEU A 435 -21.09 -4.68 -21.93
C LEU A 435 -21.80 -3.57 -21.14
N ALA A 436 -21.05 -2.57 -20.66
CA ALA A 436 -21.58 -1.45 -19.86
C ALA A 436 -22.68 -0.59 -20.55
N LEU A 437 -22.89 -0.74 -21.87
CA LEU A 437 -23.95 -0.06 -22.62
C LEU A 437 -25.26 -0.87 -22.71
N ARG A 438 -25.33 -2.05 -22.08
CA ARG A 438 -26.46 -2.98 -22.17
C ARG A 438 -27.17 -3.16 -20.81
N PRO A 439 -28.50 -3.44 -20.79
CA PRO A 439 -29.19 -3.87 -19.57
C PRO A 439 -28.58 -5.15 -19.01
N TRP A 440 -28.61 -5.33 -17.67
CA TRP A 440 -27.94 -6.43 -16.96
C TRP A 440 -28.13 -7.81 -17.59
N GLY A 441 -29.39 -8.25 -17.81
CA GLY A 441 -29.66 -9.56 -18.41
C GLY A 441 -29.00 -9.74 -19.79
N SER A 442 -28.93 -8.69 -20.61
CA SER A 442 -28.24 -8.72 -21.91
C SER A 442 -26.71 -8.63 -21.80
N GLN A 443 -26.15 -8.30 -20.64
CA GLN A 443 -24.73 -8.49 -20.34
C GLN A 443 -24.47 -9.95 -19.98
N CYS A 444 -25.27 -10.53 -19.07
CA CYS A 444 -25.21 -11.94 -18.70
C CYS A 444 -25.35 -12.86 -19.93
N ASP A 445 -26.34 -12.61 -20.79
CA ASP A 445 -26.55 -13.36 -22.04
C ASP A 445 -25.32 -13.30 -22.97
N ALA A 446 -24.62 -12.16 -23.01
CA ALA A 446 -23.44 -11.96 -23.84
C ALA A 446 -22.23 -12.74 -23.30
N VAL A 447 -21.99 -12.68 -22.00
CA VAL A 447 -20.93 -13.43 -21.32
C VAL A 447 -21.19 -14.94 -21.40
N GLU A 448 -22.42 -15.39 -21.15
CA GLU A 448 -22.78 -16.82 -21.26
C GLU A 448 -22.65 -17.34 -22.71
N ASN A 449 -22.96 -16.51 -23.71
CA ASN A 449 -22.74 -16.85 -25.13
C ASN A 449 -21.25 -16.98 -25.47
N VAL A 450 -20.39 -16.09 -24.97
CA VAL A 450 -18.93 -16.23 -25.15
C VAL A 450 -18.42 -17.48 -24.42
N LYS A 451 -18.83 -17.73 -23.17
CA LYS A 451 -18.49 -18.95 -22.41
C LYS A 451 -18.83 -20.23 -23.18
N LYS A 452 -20.01 -20.30 -23.80
CA LYS A 452 -20.41 -21.45 -24.64
C LYS A 452 -19.49 -21.62 -25.85
N GLN A 453 -19.12 -20.53 -26.52
CA GLN A 453 -18.24 -20.58 -27.70
C GLN A 453 -16.80 -20.98 -27.36
N LEU A 454 -16.29 -20.57 -26.20
CA LEU A 454 -14.96 -21.00 -25.71
C LEU A 454 -14.93 -22.52 -25.49
N ASN A 455 -15.99 -23.08 -24.88
CA ASN A 455 -16.14 -24.52 -24.64
C ASN A 455 -16.31 -25.35 -25.94
N GLU A 456 -16.70 -24.74 -27.07
CA GLU A 456 -16.89 -25.42 -28.37
C GLU A 456 -15.57 -25.74 -29.11
N ASN A 457 -14.40 -25.55 -28.47
CA ASN A 457 -13.06 -26.04 -28.88
C ASN A 457 -12.43 -25.41 -30.15
N ASP A 458 -12.99 -24.35 -30.72
CA ASP A 458 -12.41 -23.66 -31.89
C ASP A 458 -11.26 -22.71 -31.47
N ARG A 459 -10.05 -23.28 -31.31
CA ARG A 459 -8.79 -22.64 -30.83
C ARG A 459 -8.20 -21.52 -31.71
N PHE A 460 -9.01 -20.80 -32.48
CA PHE A 460 -8.60 -19.72 -33.39
C PHE A 460 -9.43 -18.45 -33.23
N CYS A 461 -9.57 -17.97 -31.99
CA CYS A 461 -10.03 -16.62 -31.71
C CYS A 461 -8.83 -15.69 -31.42
N HIS A 462 -8.72 -14.60 -32.18
CA HIS A 462 -7.82 -13.49 -31.82
C HIS A 462 -8.48 -12.67 -30.72
N PHE A 463 -8.07 -12.91 -29.48
CA PHE A 463 -8.48 -12.09 -28.35
C PHE A 463 -7.77 -10.73 -28.36
N SER A 464 -8.48 -9.70 -27.92
CA SER A 464 -7.96 -8.34 -27.81
C SER A 464 -7.88 -7.95 -26.35
N SER A 465 -6.82 -7.22 -25.99
CA SER A 465 -6.64 -6.50 -24.73
C SER A 465 -7.90 -5.74 -24.28
N SER A 466 -8.64 -5.18 -25.24
CA SER A 466 -9.86 -4.40 -25.04
C SER A 466 -11.04 -5.14 -24.38
N TYR A 467 -10.95 -6.45 -24.13
CA TYR A 467 -11.97 -7.22 -23.43
C TYR A 467 -11.74 -7.36 -21.91
N VAL A 468 -10.51 -7.12 -21.43
CA VAL A 468 -10.12 -7.34 -20.01
C VAL A 468 -10.87 -6.39 -19.07
N ASN A 469 -10.70 -5.07 -19.20
CA ASN A 469 -11.34 -4.09 -18.32
C ASN A 469 -12.88 -4.15 -18.38
N PRO A 470 -13.55 -4.33 -19.54
CA PRO A 470 -15.00 -4.55 -19.56
C PRO A 470 -15.47 -5.79 -18.79
N LEU A 471 -14.67 -6.87 -18.74
CA LEU A 471 -14.99 -8.06 -17.95
C LEU A 471 -14.74 -7.85 -16.45
N ILE A 472 -13.69 -7.12 -16.06
CA ILE A 472 -13.46 -6.75 -14.65
C ILE A 472 -14.59 -5.84 -14.14
N ASN A 473 -15.05 -4.88 -14.95
CA ASN A 473 -16.21 -4.05 -14.61
C ASN A 473 -17.51 -4.88 -14.57
N PHE A 474 -17.70 -5.85 -15.46
CA PHE A 474 -18.83 -6.79 -15.37
C PHE A 474 -18.80 -7.64 -14.08
N LEU A 475 -17.61 -8.08 -13.64
CA LEU A 475 -17.45 -8.76 -12.34
C LEU A 475 -17.82 -7.84 -11.18
N LYS A 476 -17.39 -6.58 -11.20
CA LYS A 476 -17.79 -5.56 -10.21
C LYS A 476 -19.31 -5.37 -10.16
N ASP A 477 -19.95 -5.19 -11.30
CA ASP A 477 -21.41 -5.07 -11.39
C ASP A 477 -22.11 -6.36 -10.89
N ALA A 478 -21.57 -7.54 -11.19
CA ALA A 478 -22.07 -8.83 -10.70
C ALA A 478 -21.94 -8.99 -9.19
N HIS A 479 -20.88 -8.43 -8.58
CA HIS A 479 -20.68 -8.37 -7.14
C HIS A 479 -21.70 -7.44 -6.48
N ASP A 480 -21.82 -6.21 -6.97
CA ASP A 480 -22.71 -5.19 -6.42
C ASP A 480 -24.20 -5.56 -6.55
N LEU A 481 -24.54 -6.42 -7.53
CA LEU A 481 -25.87 -7.02 -7.70
C LEU A 481 -26.06 -8.36 -6.97
N GLY A 482 -25.00 -8.97 -6.42
CA GLY A 482 -25.06 -10.28 -5.75
C GLY A 482 -25.31 -11.48 -6.67
N ASP A 483 -25.02 -11.36 -7.97
CA ASP A 483 -25.25 -12.39 -8.98
C ASP A 483 -24.05 -13.36 -9.08
N VAL A 484 -24.02 -14.36 -8.20
CA VAL A 484 -22.94 -15.36 -8.10
C VAL A 484 -22.75 -16.15 -9.41
N LYS A 485 -23.83 -16.39 -10.18
CA LYS A 485 -23.71 -17.04 -11.49
C LYS A 485 -22.97 -16.15 -12.48
N ALA A 486 -23.33 -14.87 -12.55
CA ALA A 486 -22.64 -13.90 -13.41
C ALA A 486 -21.18 -13.71 -12.99
N GLN A 487 -20.87 -13.68 -11.68
CA GLN A 487 -19.49 -13.64 -11.17
C GLN A 487 -18.68 -14.84 -11.69
N LYS A 488 -19.21 -16.06 -11.56
CA LYS A 488 -18.54 -17.28 -12.04
C LYS A 488 -18.40 -17.32 -13.56
N ASP A 489 -19.47 -17.03 -14.30
CA ASP A 489 -19.45 -16.99 -15.77
C ASP A 489 -18.46 -15.94 -16.30
N GLY A 490 -18.38 -14.77 -15.65
CA GLY A 490 -17.44 -13.71 -15.99
C GLY A 490 -15.99 -14.07 -15.68
N ALA A 491 -15.72 -14.71 -14.54
CA ALA A 491 -14.37 -15.09 -14.12
C ALA A 491 -13.80 -16.22 -15.00
N GLU A 492 -14.62 -17.21 -15.36
CA GLU A 492 -14.23 -18.26 -16.32
C GLU A 492 -13.88 -17.67 -17.69
N VAL A 493 -14.70 -16.75 -18.23
CA VAL A 493 -14.44 -16.10 -19.53
C VAL A 493 -13.18 -15.23 -19.47
N LEU A 494 -12.96 -14.49 -18.39
CA LEU A 494 -11.76 -13.66 -18.22
C LEU A 494 -10.48 -14.52 -18.12
N LEU A 495 -10.50 -15.58 -17.30
CA LEU A 495 -9.38 -16.50 -17.15
C LEU A 495 -9.00 -17.17 -18.49
N GLU A 496 -9.99 -17.66 -19.23
CA GLU A 496 -9.77 -18.29 -20.53
C GLU A 496 -9.16 -17.29 -21.53
N ILE A 497 -9.67 -16.05 -21.60
CA ILE A 497 -9.10 -14.98 -22.45
C ILE A 497 -7.64 -14.68 -22.10
N LEU A 498 -7.31 -14.58 -20.80
CA LEU A 498 -5.95 -14.30 -20.31
C LEU A 498 -4.99 -15.48 -20.55
N SER A 499 -5.50 -16.72 -20.49
CA SER A 499 -4.72 -17.95 -20.71
C SER A 499 -4.24 -18.08 -22.17
N PHE A 500 -4.85 -17.39 -23.13
CA PHE A 500 -4.30 -17.24 -24.47
C PHE A 500 -3.12 -16.25 -24.47
N GLY A 501 -1.92 -16.75 -24.20
CA GLY A 501 -0.64 -16.01 -24.08
C GLY A 501 -0.12 -15.25 -25.32
N ARG A 502 -1.00 -14.56 -26.05
CA ARG A 502 -0.73 -13.49 -27.01
C ARG A 502 -1.59 -12.24 -26.76
N VAL A 503 -2.38 -12.21 -25.68
CA VAL A 503 -3.09 -10.99 -25.26
C VAL A 503 -2.09 -10.08 -24.57
N GLU A 504 -1.81 -8.94 -25.19
CA GLU A 504 -1.16 -7.81 -24.53
C GLU A 504 -2.12 -7.33 -23.43
N ILE A 505 -1.68 -7.32 -22.17
CA ILE A 505 -2.57 -6.96 -21.06
C ILE A 505 -2.62 -5.43 -20.98
N PRO A 506 -3.83 -4.81 -20.97
CA PRO A 506 -3.93 -3.37 -20.79
C PRO A 506 -3.45 -2.98 -19.38
N PRO A 507 -2.89 -1.78 -19.19
CA PRO A 507 -2.53 -1.30 -17.85
C PRO A 507 -3.78 -1.32 -16.96
N LEU A 508 -3.71 -2.06 -15.86
CA LEU A 508 -4.78 -2.18 -14.88
C LEU A 508 -4.68 -1.04 -13.89
N HIS A 509 -5.82 -0.49 -13.48
CA HIS A 509 -5.87 0.51 -12.40
C HIS A 509 -6.05 -0.15 -11.03
N GLU A 510 -5.61 0.53 -9.96
CA GLU A 510 -5.73 0.10 -8.56
C GLU A 510 -7.18 -0.35 -8.22
N ASP A 511 -8.19 0.39 -8.68
CA ASP A 511 -9.62 0.03 -8.53
C ASP A 511 -9.99 -1.32 -9.15
N GLU A 512 -9.40 -1.67 -10.30
CA GLU A 512 -9.68 -2.91 -11.03
C GLU A 512 -9.02 -4.11 -10.35
N VAL A 513 -7.82 -3.92 -9.80
CA VAL A 513 -7.14 -4.93 -9.00
C VAL A 513 -7.84 -5.11 -7.64
N CYS A 514 -8.30 -4.03 -7.01
CA CYS A 514 -9.09 -4.11 -5.76
C CYS A 514 -10.38 -4.93 -5.93
N VAL A 515 -11.05 -4.82 -7.08
CA VAL A 515 -12.20 -5.68 -7.43
C VAL A 515 -11.79 -7.15 -7.43
N LEU A 516 -10.70 -7.52 -8.11
CA LEU A 516 -10.19 -8.90 -8.13
C LEU A 516 -9.81 -9.40 -6.72
N VAL A 517 -9.10 -8.58 -5.93
CA VAL A 517 -8.73 -8.90 -4.53
C VAL A 517 -9.97 -9.18 -3.67
N SER A 518 -11.07 -8.43 -3.87
CA SER A 518 -12.29 -8.59 -3.06
C SER A 518 -12.96 -9.97 -3.20
N PHE A 519 -12.72 -10.68 -4.31
CA PHE A 519 -13.27 -12.01 -4.54
C PHE A 519 -12.45 -13.16 -3.93
N LEU A 520 -11.29 -12.89 -3.32
CA LEU A 520 -10.46 -13.94 -2.70
C LEU A 520 -11.13 -14.63 -1.49
N ASP A 521 -12.18 -14.03 -0.93
CA ASP A 521 -13.02 -14.59 0.13
C ASP A 521 -14.38 -15.15 -0.39
N SER A 522 -14.49 -15.47 -1.69
CA SER A 522 -15.78 -15.82 -2.34
C SER A 522 -15.81 -17.24 -2.93
N GLU A 523 -16.94 -17.65 -3.51
CA GLU A 523 -17.07 -18.94 -4.21
C GLU A 523 -16.24 -19.03 -5.51
N ILE A 524 -15.69 -17.92 -6.01
CA ILE A 524 -14.88 -17.87 -7.24
C ILE A 524 -13.38 -17.68 -6.98
N THR A 525 -12.92 -17.87 -5.75
CA THR A 525 -11.50 -17.69 -5.34
C THR A 525 -10.51 -18.44 -6.23
N GLU A 526 -10.81 -19.67 -6.65
CA GLU A 526 -9.93 -20.46 -7.53
C GLU A 526 -9.68 -19.76 -8.89
N ASN A 527 -10.77 -19.39 -9.59
CA ASN A 527 -10.70 -18.67 -10.86
C ASN A 527 -9.98 -17.32 -10.70
N VAL A 528 -10.22 -16.62 -9.59
CA VAL A 528 -9.65 -15.30 -9.31
C VAL A 528 -8.16 -15.39 -8.98
N LEU A 529 -7.73 -16.40 -8.22
CA LEU A 529 -6.31 -16.70 -7.99
C LEU A 529 -5.62 -17.02 -9.32
N ALA A 530 -6.23 -17.82 -10.20
CA ALA A 530 -5.66 -18.10 -11.52
C ALA A 530 -5.57 -16.85 -12.41
N ILE A 531 -6.56 -15.95 -12.38
CA ILE A 531 -6.51 -14.65 -13.05
C ILE A 531 -5.35 -13.81 -12.49
N ILE A 532 -5.24 -13.68 -11.17
CA ILE A 532 -4.20 -12.88 -10.52
C ILE A 532 -2.81 -13.48 -10.75
N GLU A 533 -2.67 -14.81 -10.83
CA GLU A 533 -1.41 -15.49 -11.16
C GLU A 533 -0.89 -15.06 -12.54
N VAL A 534 -1.74 -15.14 -13.57
CA VAL A 534 -1.39 -14.66 -14.92
C VAL A 534 -1.05 -13.17 -14.90
N LEU A 535 -1.91 -12.33 -14.32
CA LEU A 535 -1.71 -10.88 -14.27
C LEU A 535 -0.42 -10.47 -13.55
N SER A 536 -0.11 -11.09 -12.41
CA SER A 536 1.09 -10.81 -11.60
C SER A 536 2.42 -11.09 -12.32
N GLY A 537 2.38 -11.93 -13.38
CA GLY A 537 3.52 -12.17 -14.26
C GLY A 537 3.87 -10.98 -15.16
N HIS A 538 2.97 -10.01 -15.33
CA HIS A 538 3.19 -8.82 -16.16
C HIS A 538 3.77 -7.64 -15.38
N GLU A 539 4.92 -7.16 -15.84
CA GLU A 539 5.73 -6.11 -15.19
C GLU A 539 4.95 -4.80 -14.96
N ASP A 540 4.15 -4.37 -15.94
CA ASP A 540 3.38 -3.11 -15.92
C ASP A 540 2.23 -3.05 -14.90
N SER A 541 1.95 -4.11 -14.14
CA SER A 541 0.81 -4.19 -13.20
C SER A 541 1.21 -4.38 -11.73
N LYS A 542 2.50 -4.60 -11.47
CA LYS A 542 2.98 -5.05 -10.15
C LYS A 542 2.80 -3.98 -9.05
N SER A 543 2.88 -2.70 -9.41
CA SER A 543 2.76 -1.59 -8.45
C SER A 543 1.33 -1.46 -7.91
N GLU A 544 0.35 -1.68 -8.79
CA GLU A 544 -1.08 -1.64 -8.54
C GLU A 544 -1.52 -2.86 -7.73
N PHE A 545 -0.91 -4.03 -7.97
CA PHE A 545 -1.04 -5.19 -7.09
C PHE A 545 -0.64 -4.87 -5.65
N VAL A 546 0.51 -4.23 -5.41
CA VAL A 546 0.92 -3.85 -4.04
C VAL A 546 -0.01 -2.79 -3.44
N ALA A 547 -0.42 -1.78 -4.23
CA ALA A 547 -1.34 -0.73 -3.78
C ALA A 547 -2.70 -1.31 -3.32
N SER A 548 -3.24 -2.27 -4.08
CA SER A 548 -4.53 -2.94 -3.79
C SER A 548 -4.56 -3.79 -2.52
N GLY A 549 -3.42 -4.03 -1.87
CA GLY A 549 -3.34 -4.89 -0.69
C GLY A 549 -3.40 -6.39 -1.00
N ILE A 550 -2.91 -6.83 -2.17
CA ILE A 550 -2.88 -8.26 -2.53
C ILE A 550 -2.08 -9.11 -1.54
N LEU A 551 -0.94 -8.60 -1.04
CA LEU A 551 0.02 -9.41 -0.28
C LEU A 551 -0.56 -9.97 1.04
N PRO A 552 -1.22 -9.19 1.91
CA PRO A 552 -1.95 -9.73 3.06
C PRO A 552 -3.03 -10.75 2.67
N SER A 553 -3.75 -10.53 1.57
CA SER A 553 -4.82 -11.41 1.10
C SER A 553 -4.28 -12.76 0.63
N ILE A 554 -3.17 -12.78 -0.10
CA ILE A 554 -2.47 -14.01 -0.50
C ILE A 554 -1.90 -14.75 0.72
N LEU A 555 -1.32 -14.03 1.68
CA LEU A 555 -0.84 -14.63 2.93
C LEU A 555 -1.96 -15.19 3.82
N LYS A 556 -3.19 -14.68 3.68
CA LYS A 556 -4.41 -15.23 4.31
C LYS A 556 -4.90 -16.49 3.57
N VAL A 557 -4.86 -16.51 2.24
CA VAL A 557 -5.15 -17.72 1.46
C VAL A 557 -4.19 -18.86 1.82
N LEU A 558 -2.91 -18.56 2.03
CA LEU A 558 -1.89 -19.52 2.50
C LEU A 558 -2.09 -19.98 3.96
N ASP A 559 -2.95 -19.33 4.77
CA ASP A 559 -3.35 -19.82 6.10
C ASP A 559 -4.58 -20.75 6.05
N THR A 560 -5.23 -20.92 4.89
CA THR A 560 -6.37 -21.84 4.75
C THR A 560 -5.88 -23.28 4.55
N ASP A 561 -6.67 -24.27 4.98
CA ASP A 561 -6.36 -25.70 4.76
C ASP A 561 -6.59 -26.17 3.30
N ILE A 562 -6.82 -25.24 2.35
CA ILE A 562 -7.20 -25.56 0.96
C ILE A 562 -5.95 -25.62 0.07
N SER A 563 -5.38 -26.83 -0.05
CA SER A 563 -4.15 -27.08 -0.81
C SER A 563 -4.22 -26.67 -2.28
N GLU A 564 -5.40 -26.73 -2.91
CA GLU A 564 -5.65 -26.32 -4.30
C GLU A 564 -5.32 -24.84 -4.53
N PHE A 565 -5.48 -23.99 -3.51
CA PHE A 565 -5.20 -22.56 -3.61
C PHE A 565 -3.73 -22.23 -3.33
N HIS A 566 -3.00 -23.09 -2.60
CA HIS A 566 -1.61 -22.83 -2.20
C HIS A 566 -0.66 -22.72 -3.39
N GLU A 567 -0.83 -23.55 -4.43
CA GLU A 567 0.04 -23.49 -5.62
C GLU A 567 -0.14 -22.18 -6.39
N LEU A 568 -1.37 -21.70 -6.56
CA LEU A 568 -1.63 -20.41 -7.21
C LEU A 568 -1.15 -19.24 -6.34
N ALA A 569 -1.47 -19.25 -5.05
CA ALA A 569 -1.05 -18.23 -4.09
C ALA A 569 0.48 -18.08 -4.01
N ILE A 570 1.23 -19.19 -4.04
CA ILE A 570 2.70 -19.15 -3.98
C ILE A 570 3.32 -18.72 -5.32
N LYS A 571 2.70 -19.03 -6.46
CA LYS A 571 3.11 -18.49 -7.77
C LYS A 571 2.92 -16.98 -7.86
N ILE A 572 1.77 -16.46 -7.40
CA ILE A 572 1.52 -15.01 -7.30
C ILE A 572 2.60 -14.34 -6.46
N LEU A 573 2.88 -14.87 -5.26
CA LEU A 573 3.91 -14.34 -4.38
C LEU A 573 5.31 -14.41 -5.02
N CYS A 574 5.62 -15.48 -5.76
CA CYS A 574 6.86 -15.63 -6.51
C CYS A 574 6.99 -14.58 -7.63
N ASN A 575 5.95 -14.38 -8.45
CA ASN A 575 5.93 -13.42 -9.56
C ASN A 575 6.13 -11.97 -9.07
N LEU A 576 5.47 -11.64 -7.95
CA LEU A 576 5.61 -10.34 -7.28
C LEU A 576 7.00 -10.18 -6.63
N SER A 577 7.57 -11.24 -6.04
CA SER A 577 8.90 -11.18 -5.40
C SER A 577 10.05 -10.86 -6.35
N CYS A 578 9.89 -11.09 -7.67
CA CYS A 578 10.90 -10.74 -8.67
C CYS A 578 11.16 -9.23 -8.81
N ASP A 579 10.35 -8.37 -8.20
CA ASP A 579 10.51 -6.92 -8.19
C ASP A 579 11.13 -6.44 -6.87
N SER A 580 12.29 -5.78 -6.95
CA SER A 580 13.07 -5.35 -5.78
C SER A 580 12.39 -4.28 -4.93
N GLU A 581 11.42 -3.52 -5.45
CA GLU A 581 10.63 -2.59 -4.64
C GLU A 581 9.59 -3.35 -3.79
N ILE A 582 9.10 -4.49 -4.29
CA ILE A 582 8.06 -5.31 -3.66
C ILE A 582 8.63 -6.23 -2.58
N VAL A 583 9.90 -6.66 -2.70
CA VAL A 583 10.58 -7.47 -1.67
C VAL A 583 10.43 -6.87 -0.27
N TYR A 584 10.65 -5.55 -0.12
CA TYR A 584 10.48 -4.85 1.18
C TYR A 584 9.06 -4.93 1.75
N HIS A 585 8.03 -5.02 0.90
CA HIS A 585 6.65 -5.21 1.34
C HIS A 585 6.37 -6.66 1.76
N ILE A 586 7.05 -7.64 1.16
CA ILE A 586 6.96 -9.06 1.50
C ILE A 586 7.74 -9.38 2.78
N GLU A 587 8.94 -8.81 2.96
CA GLU A 587 9.71 -8.86 4.22
C GLU A 587 8.87 -8.34 5.40
N TYR A 588 8.18 -7.22 5.19
CA TYR A 588 7.39 -6.56 6.23
C TYR A 588 6.19 -7.40 6.74
N LEU A 589 5.74 -8.42 5.99
CA LEU A 589 4.57 -9.23 6.35
C LEU A 589 4.90 -10.54 7.10
N ASP A 590 6.15 -10.73 7.53
CA ASP A 590 6.63 -11.94 8.24
C ASP A 590 6.22 -13.24 7.54
N CYS A 591 6.50 -13.31 6.24
CA CYS A 591 6.11 -14.43 5.39
C CYS A 591 6.97 -15.68 5.59
N ILE A 592 8.20 -15.55 6.12
CA ILE A 592 9.18 -16.65 6.21
C ILE A 592 8.64 -17.84 7.04
N PRO A 593 8.08 -17.66 8.25
CA PRO A 593 7.49 -18.77 9.02
C PRO A 593 6.34 -19.49 8.31
N LYS A 594 5.62 -18.82 7.40
CA LYS A 594 4.57 -19.42 6.56
C LYS A 594 5.19 -20.24 5.43
N LEU A 595 6.15 -19.67 4.69
CA LEU A 595 6.88 -20.35 3.61
C LEU A 595 7.58 -21.63 4.11
N VAL A 596 8.15 -21.61 5.31
CA VAL A 596 8.84 -22.77 5.89
C VAL A 596 7.91 -23.98 6.10
N ARG A 597 6.62 -23.77 6.41
CA ARG A 597 5.64 -24.87 6.51
C ARG A 597 5.33 -25.50 5.16
N LEU A 598 5.44 -24.73 4.08
CA LEU A 598 5.14 -25.17 2.71
C LEU A 598 6.35 -25.84 2.02
N LEU A 599 7.53 -25.85 2.65
CA LEU A 599 8.72 -26.60 2.19
C LEU A 599 8.56 -28.13 2.31
N GLU A 600 7.53 -28.63 3.00
CA GLU A 600 7.22 -30.06 3.07
C GLU A 600 6.69 -30.62 1.73
N ASP A 601 5.99 -29.79 0.95
CA ASP A 601 5.42 -30.17 -0.35
C ASP A 601 6.44 -29.91 -1.48
N PRO A 602 6.83 -30.93 -2.28
CA PRO A 602 7.85 -30.78 -3.33
C PRO A 602 7.40 -29.94 -4.55
N ILE A 603 6.10 -29.68 -4.72
CA ILE A 603 5.57 -28.78 -5.75
C ILE A 603 5.69 -27.34 -5.27
N LEU A 604 5.34 -27.06 -4.01
CA LEU A 604 5.40 -25.71 -3.43
C LEU A 604 6.83 -25.29 -3.06
N ALA A 605 7.66 -26.23 -2.61
CA ALA A 605 9.02 -25.98 -2.14
C ALA A 605 9.88 -25.22 -3.15
N ARG A 606 9.78 -25.52 -4.45
CA ARG A 606 10.54 -24.84 -5.52
C ARG A 606 10.26 -23.33 -5.60
N TYR A 607 9.02 -22.92 -5.27
CA TYR A 607 8.62 -21.52 -5.26
C TYR A 607 9.00 -20.87 -3.93
N CYS A 608 8.81 -21.59 -2.81
CA CYS A 608 9.25 -21.16 -1.48
C CYS A 608 10.75 -20.86 -1.44
N ILE A 609 11.59 -21.74 -1.99
CA ILE A 609 13.05 -21.57 -2.08
C ILE A 609 13.38 -20.27 -2.84
N LYS A 610 12.76 -20.03 -4.00
CA LYS A 610 13.00 -18.82 -4.80
C LYS A 610 12.63 -17.55 -4.06
N ILE A 611 11.48 -17.55 -3.39
CA ILE A 611 11.03 -16.41 -2.57
C ILE A 611 12.00 -16.18 -1.39
N ILE A 612 12.36 -17.23 -0.65
CA ILE A 612 13.31 -17.15 0.48
C ILE A 612 14.69 -16.63 0.00
N LYS A 613 15.20 -17.13 -1.12
CA LYS A 613 16.46 -16.65 -1.73
C LYS A 613 16.43 -15.15 -2.04
N VAL A 614 15.33 -14.65 -2.59
CA VAL A 614 15.16 -13.22 -2.86
C VAL A 614 15.02 -12.41 -1.56
N LEU A 615 14.36 -12.97 -0.54
CA LEU A 615 14.22 -12.31 0.77
C LEU A 615 15.53 -12.27 1.56
N CYS A 616 16.46 -13.22 1.37
CA CYS A 616 17.79 -13.26 2.01
C CYS A 616 18.77 -12.17 1.50
N THR A 617 18.27 -10.95 1.24
CA THR A 617 19.05 -9.75 0.92
C THR A 617 19.26 -8.81 2.11
N SER A 618 18.54 -9.01 3.23
CA SER A 618 18.65 -8.20 4.44
C SER A 618 19.09 -9.03 5.66
N GLU A 619 19.79 -8.40 6.61
CA GLU A 619 20.17 -9.10 7.86
C GLU A 619 18.94 -9.61 8.63
N GLU A 620 17.81 -8.88 8.59
CA GLU A 620 16.59 -9.18 9.34
C GLU A 620 15.97 -10.53 8.87
N THR A 621 15.91 -10.77 7.56
CA THR A 621 15.43 -12.05 7.01
C THR A 621 16.43 -13.18 7.19
N ILE A 622 17.74 -12.90 7.03
CA ILE A 622 18.82 -13.86 7.28
C ILE A 622 18.73 -14.42 8.70
N THR A 623 18.55 -13.56 9.71
CA THR A 623 18.37 -14.02 11.10
C THR A 623 17.12 -14.89 11.27
N VAL A 624 15.98 -14.52 10.68
CA VAL A 624 14.73 -15.30 10.82
C VAL A 624 14.84 -16.67 10.16
N VAL A 625 15.48 -16.77 8.99
CA VAL A 625 15.73 -18.07 8.32
C VAL A 625 16.67 -18.94 9.14
N ALA A 626 17.73 -18.39 9.71
CA ALA A 626 18.71 -19.13 10.50
C ALA A 626 18.17 -19.58 11.87
N GLU A 627 17.41 -18.73 12.57
CA GLU A 627 16.77 -19.07 13.85
C GLU A 627 15.62 -20.09 13.69
N THR A 628 15.00 -20.15 12.51
CA THR A 628 13.95 -21.14 12.22
C THR A 628 14.57 -22.52 11.95
N SER A 629 14.83 -23.29 13.01
CA SER A 629 15.47 -24.62 12.95
C SER A 629 14.82 -25.60 11.95
N ILE A 630 13.50 -25.52 11.78
CA ILE A 630 12.71 -26.30 10.82
C ILE A 630 13.12 -25.97 9.37
N CYS A 631 13.46 -24.72 9.06
CA CYS A 631 13.90 -24.28 7.74
C CYS A 631 15.20 -24.97 7.34
N ILE A 632 16.21 -24.94 8.23
CA ILE A 632 17.52 -25.58 7.98
C ILE A 632 17.39 -27.09 7.74
N SER A 633 16.49 -27.78 8.46
CA SER A 633 16.24 -29.22 8.22
C SER A 633 15.59 -29.51 6.85
N HIS A 634 14.69 -28.65 6.38
CA HIS A 634 14.10 -28.77 5.04
C HIS A 634 15.10 -28.42 3.94
N ILE A 635 15.88 -27.36 4.13
CA ILE A 635 17.00 -26.97 3.28
C ILE A 635 17.98 -28.13 3.11
N ALA A 636 18.43 -28.77 4.19
CA ALA A 636 19.36 -29.91 4.13
C ALA A 636 18.78 -31.09 3.33
N LYS A 637 17.51 -31.45 3.57
CA LYS A 637 16.82 -32.51 2.84
C LYS A 637 16.69 -32.20 1.35
N LEU A 638 16.30 -30.98 1.00
CA LEU A 638 16.13 -30.55 -0.39
C LEU A 638 17.48 -30.38 -1.13
N LEU A 639 18.57 -30.10 -0.40
CA LEU A 639 19.92 -30.12 -0.95
C LEU A 639 20.36 -31.53 -1.38
N GLU A 640 19.93 -32.57 -0.67
CA GLU A 640 20.22 -33.98 -1.02
C GLU A 640 19.35 -34.53 -2.16
N ILE A 641 18.04 -34.19 -2.21
CA ILE A 641 17.06 -34.83 -3.12
C ILE A 641 16.54 -33.93 -4.25
N GLY A 642 16.84 -32.63 -4.20
CA GLY A 642 16.30 -31.63 -5.13
C GLY A 642 16.85 -31.73 -6.55
N THR A 643 16.19 -31.04 -7.48
CA THR A 643 16.71 -30.81 -8.82
C THR A 643 17.93 -29.89 -8.78
N LYS A 644 18.76 -29.89 -9.83
CA LYS A 644 19.99 -29.07 -9.87
C LYS A 644 19.75 -27.57 -9.69
N ASP A 645 18.61 -27.08 -10.16
CA ASP A 645 18.25 -25.66 -10.07
C ASP A 645 17.76 -25.31 -8.65
N GLU A 646 17.00 -26.21 -8.00
CA GLU A 646 16.64 -26.07 -6.59
C GLU A 646 17.88 -26.16 -5.69
N GLN A 647 18.79 -27.10 -5.96
CA GLN A 647 20.08 -27.21 -5.27
C GLN A 647 20.89 -25.92 -5.39
N GLU A 648 20.99 -25.33 -6.58
CA GLU A 648 21.65 -24.04 -6.79
C GLU A 648 21.01 -22.91 -5.98
N ASP A 649 19.68 -22.78 -6.02
CA ASP A 649 18.96 -21.75 -5.25
C ASP A 649 19.15 -21.95 -3.73
N ILE A 650 19.22 -23.19 -3.23
CA ILE A 650 19.49 -23.52 -1.82
C ILE A 650 20.95 -23.21 -1.44
N VAL A 651 21.92 -23.51 -2.30
CA VAL A 651 23.33 -23.17 -2.06
C VAL A 651 23.52 -21.66 -1.99
N ASP A 652 22.85 -20.89 -2.85
CA ASP A 652 22.86 -19.42 -2.78
C ASP A 652 22.23 -18.92 -1.46
N ILE A 653 21.15 -19.55 -0.94
CA ILE A 653 20.61 -19.23 0.40
C ILE A 653 21.65 -19.53 1.49
N LEU A 654 22.21 -20.74 1.52
CA LEU A 654 23.20 -21.13 2.54
C LEU A 654 24.46 -20.26 2.49
N PHE A 655 24.88 -19.82 1.30
CA PHE A 655 25.96 -18.87 1.13
C PHE A 655 25.59 -17.50 1.73
N SER A 656 24.41 -16.95 1.41
CA SER A 656 23.94 -15.70 2.01
C SER A 656 23.81 -15.76 3.54
N LEU A 657 23.41 -16.92 4.10
CA LEU A 657 23.36 -17.13 5.55
C LEU A 657 24.75 -17.18 6.19
N CYS A 658 25.74 -17.81 5.53
CA CYS A 658 27.07 -17.99 6.12
C CYS A 658 28.02 -16.80 5.86
N ASN A 659 27.83 -16.09 4.74
CA ASN A 659 28.64 -14.95 4.36
C ASN A 659 28.46 -13.83 5.40
N GLU A 660 29.57 -13.30 5.91
CA GLU A 660 29.65 -12.30 7.00
C GLU A 660 29.10 -12.76 8.38
N HIS A 661 28.31 -13.84 8.48
CA HIS A 661 27.73 -14.34 9.74
C HIS A 661 28.39 -15.65 10.24
N ALA A 662 29.49 -15.49 10.99
CA ALA A 662 30.28 -16.59 11.57
C ALA A 662 29.49 -17.58 12.46
N GLU A 663 28.36 -17.14 13.03
CA GLU A 663 27.47 -17.96 13.86
C GLU A 663 26.67 -18.99 13.04
N TYR A 664 26.17 -18.62 11.85
CA TYR A 664 25.38 -19.51 11.01
C TYR A 664 26.23 -20.50 10.21
N CYS A 665 27.53 -20.22 10.04
CA CYS A 665 28.51 -21.21 9.57
C CYS A 665 28.48 -22.51 10.40
N GLN A 666 28.16 -22.46 11.70
CA GLN A 666 28.05 -23.67 12.53
C GLN A 666 26.79 -24.50 12.21
N LEU A 667 25.70 -23.85 11.79
CA LEU A 667 24.46 -24.52 11.37
C LEU A 667 24.64 -25.23 10.00
N ALA A 668 25.43 -24.64 9.10
CA ALA A 668 25.78 -25.24 7.82
C ALA A 668 26.80 -26.40 7.93
N MET A 669 27.52 -26.53 9.05
CA MET A 669 28.45 -27.64 9.32
C MET A 669 27.76 -28.92 9.87
N THR A 670 26.48 -29.15 9.54
CA THR A 670 25.75 -30.37 9.91
C THR A 670 26.15 -31.58 9.04
N GLU A 671 25.92 -32.79 9.55
CA GLU A 671 26.35 -34.05 8.90
C GLU A 671 25.72 -34.29 7.51
N SER A 672 24.57 -33.69 7.21
CA SER A 672 23.87 -33.79 5.91
C SER A 672 24.31 -32.73 4.89
N ILE A 673 24.44 -31.47 5.32
CA ILE A 673 24.69 -30.34 4.41
C ILE A 673 26.07 -30.45 3.75
N VAL A 674 27.13 -30.74 4.52
CA VAL A 674 28.50 -30.72 3.98
C VAL A 674 28.75 -31.80 2.91
N PRO A 675 28.32 -33.07 3.07
CA PRO A 675 28.40 -34.06 1.99
C PRO A 675 27.61 -33.66 0.74
N ALA A 676 26.41 -33.09 0.88
CA ALA A 676 25.61 -32.63 -0.25
C ALA A 676 26.27 -31.46 -1.00
N LEU A 677 26.87 -30.49 -0.29
CA LEU A 677 27.68 -29.42 -0.90
C LEU A 677 28.88 -29.98 -1.68
N VAL A 678 29.55 -31.02 -1.16
CA VAL A 678 30.66 -31.69 -1.86
C VAL A 678 30.16 -32.37 -3.13
N ASP A 679 29.00 -33.04 -3.11
CA ASP A 679 28.43 -33.64 -4.32
C ASP A 679 28.07 -32.56 -5.37
N ILE A 680 27.38 -31.49 -4.95
CA ILE A 680 26.99 -30.37 -5.83
C ILE A 680 28.21 -29.67 -6.43
N SER A 681 29.32 -29.56 -5.69
CA SER A 681 30.58 -28.99 -6.19
C SER A 681 31.19 -29.76 -7.39
N VAL A 682 30.78 -31.01 -7.60
CA VAL A 682 31.23 -31.88 -8.71
C VAL A 682 30.12 -32.13 -9.73
N ASN A 683 28.89 -32.35 -9.25
CA ASN A 683 27.77 -32.87 -10.02
C ASN A 683 26.66 -31.83 -10.28
N GLY A 684 26.71 -30.65 -9.67
CA GLY A 684 25.73 -29.57 -9.83
C GLY A 684 25.70 -28.95 -11.24
N ASN A 685 24.94 -27.87 -11.39
CA ASN A 685 24.99 -26.99 -12.56
C ASN A 685 26.14 -25.96 -12.41
N SER A 686 26.39 -25.12 -13.43
CA SER A 686 27.62 -24.31 -13.49
C SER A 686 27.72 -23.23 -12.41
N ARG A 687 26.61 -22.62 -11.96
CA ARG A 687 26.64 -21.64 -10.88
C ARG A 687 26.60 -22.33 -9.52
N GLY A 688 25.74 -23.34 -9.32
CA GLY A 688 25.73 -24.16 -8.10
C GLY A 688 27.08 -24.81 -7.77
N GLN A 689 27.85 -25.28 -8.76
CA GLN A 689 29.22 -25.77 -8.56
C GLN A 689 30.16 -24.71 -7.97
N VAL A 690 30.09 -23.47 -8.48
CA VAL A 690 30.95 -22.36 -8.03
C VAL A 690 30.54 -21.92 -6.63
N THR A 691 29.26 -21.62 -6.39
CA THR A 691 28.80 -21.20 -5.06
C THR A 691 29.05 -22.27 -4.00
N ALA A 692 28.91 -23.56 -4.33
CA ALA A 692 29.18 -24.65 -3.40
C ALA A 692 30.66 -24.75 -3.03
N LEU A 693 31.57 -24.53 -3.98
CA LEU A 693 33.01 -24.47 -3.69
C LEU A 693 33.38 -23.27 -2.81
N GLU A 694 32.80 -22.10 -3.08
CA GLU A 694 33.02 -20.88 -2.28
C GLU A 694 32.50 -21.06 -0.84
N LEU A 695 31.31 -21.64 -0.68
CA LEU A 695 30.73 -21.97 0.62
C LEU A 695 31.59 -23.00 1.38
N LEU A 696 32.04 -24.08 0.73
CA LEU A 696 32.92 -25.07 1.37
C LEU A 696 34.25 -24.46 1.84
N LEU A 697 34.81 -23.49 1.10
CA LEU A 697 36.01 -22.76 1.52
C LEU A 697 35.74 -21.84 2.72
N LEU A 698 34.61 -21.13 2.73
CA LEU A 698 34.16 -20.31 3.86
C LEU A 698 34.03 -21.15 5.14
N LEU A 699 33.40 -22.33 5.05
CA LEU A 699 33.26 -23.27 6.17
C LEU A 699 34.62 -23.87 6.61
N GLU A 700 35.54 -24.18 5.70
CA GLU A 700 36.91 -24.64 6.04
C GLU A 700 37.67 -23.55 6.82
N CYS A 701 37.58 -22.27 6.40
CA CYS A 701 38.19 -21.14 7.12
C CYS A 701 37.63 -20.94 8.54
N HIS A 702 36.33 -21.09 8.76
CA HIS A 702 35.74 -21.00 10.10
C HIS A 702 36.14 -22.16 11.02
N LYS A 703 36.34 -23.36 10.48
CA LYS A 703 36.74 -24.55 11.25
C LYS A 703 38.17 -24.50 11.77
N GLU A 704 39.07 -23.77 11.11
CA GLU A 704 40.50 -23.68 11.47
C GLU A 704 40.84 -22.53 12.46
N GLY A 705 39.85 -21.75 12.92
CA GLY A 705 39.97 -20.93 14.14
C GLY A 705 40.86 -19.68 14.09
N ASN A 706 41.27 -19.21 12.90
CA ASN A 706 42.10 -18.01 12.74
C ASN A 706 41.41 -16.94 11.88
N ALA A 707 40.78 -15.95 12.53
CA ALA A 707 40.19 -14.77 11.89
C ALA A 707 41.24 -13.75 11.37
N SER A 708 42.41 -14.22 10.92
CA SER A 708 43.53 -13.37 10.50
C SER A 708 44.35 -13.96 9.34
N GLN A 709 43.70 -14.61 8.37
CA GLN A 709 44.27 -14.84 7.03
C GLN A 709 43.19 -15.22 5.98
N CYS A 710 42.29 -14.28 5.67
CA CYS A 710 41.49 -14.34 4.44
C CYS A 710 41.68 -13.04 3.65
N SER A 711 42.85 -12.88 3.06
CA SER A 711 43.08 -11.88 2.02
C SER A 711 42.40 -12.33 0.73
N LYS A 712 41.61 -11.44 0.11
CA LYS A 712 40.92 -11.67 -1.17
C LYS A 712 41.85 -12.30 -2.21
N PRO A 713 41.38 -13.24 -3.03
CA PRO A 713 42.10 -13.67 -4.22
C PRO A 713 42.00 -12.60 -5.32
N ASP A 714 42.79 -11.52 -5.19
CA ASP A 714 43.04 -10.61 -6.30
C ASP A 714 43.89 -11.33 -7.36
N THR A 715 43.25 -11.97 -8.34
CA THR A 715 43.87 -12.15 -9.66
C THR A 715 42.81 -12.10 -10.75
N ALA A 716 42.89 -11.05 -11.57
CA ALA A 716 41.95 -10.79 -12.65
C ALA A 716 41.93 -11.92 -13.68
N LEU A 717 40.73 -12.43 -13.98
CA LEU A 717 40.40 -13.00 -15.28
C LEU A 717 39.70 -11.92 -16.10
N ASN A 718 40.51 -11.07 -16.75
CA ASN A 718 40.02 -10.19 -17.80
C ASN A 718 39.47 -11.04 -18.95
N LEU A 719 38.19 -10.87 -19.27
CA LEU A 719 37.61 -11.40 -20.50
C LEU A 719 36.68 -10.37 -21.15
N GLU A 720 37.24 -9.23 -21.56
CA GLU A 720 36.55 -8.34 -22.49
C GLU A 720 36.69 -8.84 -23.93
N ASN A 721 35.53 -9.17 -24.51
CA ASN A 721 35.10 -8.86 -25.88
C ASN A 721 36.09 -9.06 -27.05
N SER A 722 35.85 -10.14 -27.81
CA SER A 722 35.88 -10.06 -29.28
C SER A 722 35.00 -11.15 -29.88
N CYS A 723 33.74 -10.82 -30.21
CA CYS A 723 32.99 -11.60 -31.17
C CYS A 723 33.44 -11.18 -32.58
N ASP A 724 34.21 -12.01 -33.28
CA ASP A 724 34.16 -11.99 -34.74
C ASP A 724 34.59 -13.28 -35.44
N SER A 725 33.84 -13.57 -36.50
CA SER A 725 34.10 -14.51 -37.62
C SER A 725 34.93 -15.80 -37.42
N ALA A 726 34.19 -16.92 -37.48
CA ALA A 726 34.57 -18.24 -37.99
C ALA A 726 35.92 -18.45 -38.72
N THR A 727 36.62 -19.56 -38.39
CA THR A 727 37.00 -20.57 -39.41
C THR A 727 37.44 -21.94 -38.84
N HIS A 728 36.83 -22.98 -39.42
CA HIS A 728 37.29 -24.36 -39.63
C HIS A 728 38.51 -24.99 -38.90
N ARG A 729 38.19 -26.19 -38.34
CA ARG A 729 38.82 -27.53 -38.57
C ARG A 729 39.91 -28.08 -37.62
N LYS A 730 39.49 -29.20 -37.02
CA LYS A 730 40.17 -30.52 -36.90
C LYS A 730 41.15 -30.81 -35.76
N ASP A 731 40.72 -31.80 -34.97
CA ASP A 731 41.42 -33.05 -34.65
C ASP A 731 42.90 -32.98 -34.24
N ASN A 732 43.17 -33.20 -32.94
CA ASN A 732 43.66 -34.53 -32.53
C ASN A 732 43.60 -34.79 -31.02
N LYS A 733 43.41 -36.07 -30.67
CA LYS A 733 43.60 -36.62 -29.32
C LYS A 733 45.09 -36.63 -28.96
N THR A 734 45.45 -36.38 -27.70
CA THR A 734 45.97 -37.42 -26.78
C THR A 734 46.21 -36.92 -25.34
N SER A 735 45.54 -37.59 -24.40
CA SER A 735 45.99 -38.00 -23.05
C SER A 735 46.85 -37.08 -22.14
N SER A 736 46.25 -36.73 -21.01
CA SER A 736 46.78 -36.82 -19.63
C SER A 736 48.03 -36.01 -19.21
N LYS A 737 47.80 -35.10 -18.25
CA LYS A 737 48.18 -35.26 -16.82
C LYS A 737 47.60 -34.14 -15.92
N SER A 738 47.65 -34.39 -14.61
CA SER A 738 47.43 -33.46 -13.48
C SER A 738 46.02 -33.05 -13.02
N PHE A 739 45.07 -33.99 -12.90
CA PHE A 739 44.11 -33.95 -11.78
C PHE A 739 44.75 -34.63 -10.55
N GLY A 740 45.57 -33.88 -9.81
CA GLY A 740 46.35 -34.43 -8.68
C GLY A 740 46.25 -33.64 -7.36
N PHE A 741 45.59 -32.48 -7.36
CA PHE A 741 45.65 -31.54 -6.22
C PHE A 741 44.34 -31.42 -5.42
N LEU A 742 43.15 -31.60 -6.04
CA LEU A 742 41.87 -31.49 -5.32
C LEU A 742 41.56 -32.72 -4.45
N GLY A 743 42.01 -33.92 -4.82
CA GLY A 743 41.68 -35.16 -4.12
C GLY A 743 42.17 -35.25 -2.65
N ARG A 744 43.05 -34.35 -2.21
CA ARG A 744 43.54 -34.28 -0.80
C ARG A 744 42.76 -33.33 0.11
N LYS A 745 41.90 -32.46 -0.44
CA LYS A 745 41.04 -31.58 0.39
C LYS A 745 39.73 -32.29 0.77
N ILE A 746 39.08 -32.96 -0.17
CA ILE A 746 37.81 -33.68 0.05
C ILE A 746 37.96 -34.80 1.10
N SER A 747 39.12 -35.47 1.17
CA SER A 747 39.39 -36.52 2.15
C SER A 747 39.37 -36.06 3.62
N ARG A 748 39.39 -34.75 3.90
CA ARG A 748 39.32 -34.20 5.28
C ARG A 748 37.91 -34.26 5.88
N PHE A 749 36.87 -34.27 5.04
CA PHE A 749 35.48 -34.31 5.51
C PHE A 749 34.94 -35.73 5.72
N LEU A 750 35.57 -36.74 5.11
CA LEU A 750 35.14 -38.14 5.18
C LEU A 750 35.79 -38.96 6.33
N HIS A 751 36.55 -38.33 7.24
CA HIS A 751 37.31 -39.01 8.31
C HIS A 751 37.07 -38.34 9.68
N ALA A 752 35.81 -38.15 10.05
CA ALA A 752 35.41 -37.66 11.38
C ALA A 752 34.11 -38.33 11.86
N ASN A 753 34.09 -39.66 11.91
CA ASN A 753 33.13 -40.42 12.70
C ASN A 753 33.77 -41.74 13.17
N HIS A 754 34.52 -41.66 14.27
CA HIS A 754 34.92 -42.81 15.08
C HIS A 754 35.33 -42.43 16.50
#